data_AF-A0AAX4PC11-F1
#
_entry.id   AF-A0AAX4PC11-F1
#
_cell.length_a   1.000
_cell.length_b   1.000
_cell.length_c   1.000
_cell.angle_alpha   90.00
_cell.angle_beta   90.00
_cell.angle_gamma   90.00
#
_symmetry.space_group_name_H-M   'P 1'
#
loop_
_entity.id
_entity.type
_entity.pdbx_description
1 polymer ?
#
loop_
_entity_poly.entity_id
_entity_poly.type
_entity_poly.pdbx_seq_one_letter_code
_entity_poly.pdbx_strand_id
1 'polypeptide(L)'
;MRRGFLNAGAAGGSGVSKAETASPPRNLVPLEPAGVSQEKMRRGFLNPAGGSGTRAKAEKTASPPRDLPELPDALWLNIAQRLDPSSLYSFSSVDKRFRSIVKRDVLVLMGRENTQQGCRCQNCLHPTLRTDLRVELYSGGLGMGSQTDQNRFPRMSADLVRWFHYVCKAEHARGLDYERALMTLASLAAKHGHLDVLKELRDQHGCAMNEDHFKFAAGNGHMDVLTWLYDIKAPWDVWTCAFAAQSGYLSVLKWLRARGAPWDSYTAAWAARYKHRHIIEYVWEEGGPLNMDLLTSAAEAGDLGVLSWATEALELPWHKFVCSEAAEHNRIEVLRFARAGGCPWDEETCENAAREGHLDVLKWARAQDPPCPWNWRTCAEAAAGGHLDVLKWCRAQTPPCPWNDDTCSEAAEGGHLEVLKWARSEDPPCPFSLDGATFSLAAKGGTVEMLQYLWSEGCPLNHYSTAFAAVAGNLDNLKFLCGVCKAPISSFVAMKAAEGDHLEVLKWLRESLDPPCPWNASACTGAAEAGSIEILAYLRQNGCPWNADAFIAAAGRGHLAVLKWLRSHGCPGPDQQASPGRPQACAAAADGGHLEVLKWLRSECSMPWDGTCALAALRAGRLQTLKWLVATNDCPWNASDCLNLAMNCGDLHRNIEQWVRRYGAPGPQGTGVPLEALGGAVYLDAMWGFSE
;
A
#
# COMPACT_ATOMS: atom_id res chain seq x y z
N MET A 1 11.14 -7.88 -59.82
CA MET A 1 10.42 -6.96 -60.74
C MET A 1 9.53 -6.10 -59.86
N ARG A 2 9.84 -4.80 -59.65
CA ARG A 2 9.31 -3.64 -60.42
C ARG A 2 7.77 -3.61 -60.36
N ARG A 3 7.03 -2.60 -59.88
CA ARG A 3 7.15 -1.14 -59.64
C ARG A 3 6.05 -0.81 -58.59
N GLY A 4 6.06 0.22 -57.75
CA GLY A 4 6.64 1.56 -57.85
C GLY A 4 5.60 2.55 -58.37
N PHE A 5 5.05 3.40 -57.49
CA PHE A 5 4.69 4.79 -57.82
C PHE A 5 4.97 5.70 -56.63
N LEU A 6 6.00 6.51 -56.83
CA LEU A 6 6.36 7.75 -56.14
C LEU A 6 5.66 8.91 -56.84
N ASN A 7 5.38 10.00 -56.10
CA ASN A 7 5.86 11.36 -56.37
C ASN A 7 5.07 12.37 -55.50
N ALA A 8 5.56 13.55 -55.13
CA ALA A 8 6.87 14.19 -55.04
C ALA A 8 6.62 15.69 -54.77
N GLY A 9 7.63 16.39 -54.23
CA GLY A 9 7.82 17.85 -54.37
C GLY A 9 8.03 18.55 -53.02
N ALA A 10 9.27 18.72 -52.50
CA ALA A 10 10.37 19.63 -52.92
C ALA A 10 10.03 21.11 -52.62
N ALA A 11 10.90 22.02 -52.16
CA ALA A 11 12.37 22.18 -52.09
C ALA A 11 12.68 23.24 -50.98
N GLY A 12 13.89 23.60 -50.53
CA GLY A 12 15.28 23.28 -50.90
C GLY A 12 16.22 24.39 -50.39
N GLY A 13 17.51 24.03 -50.18
CA GLY A 13 18.70 24.92 -50.18
C GLY A 13 19.09 25.60 -48.86
N SER A 14 20.36 25.75 -48.46
CA SER A 14 21.65 25.42 -49.08
C SER A 14 22.81 25.84 -48.15
N GLY A 15 23.84 24.98 -48.04
CA GLY A 15 25.27 25.37 -47.94
C GLY A 15 25.80 25.88 -46.58
N VAL A 16 27.06 25.72 -46.18
CA VAL A 16 28.31 25.32 -46.85
C VAL A 16 29.30 24.79 -45.78
N SER A 17 30.03 23.74 -46.17
CA SER A 17 31.33 23.18 -45.70
C SER A 17 32.35 24.18 -45.09
N LYS A 18 33.42 23.86 -44.32
CA LYS A 18 34.40 22.74 -44.35
C LYS A 18 35.50 23.02 -43.29
N ALA A 19 36.09 21.96 -42.70
CA ALA A 19 37.54 21.70 -42.42
C ALA A 19 38.41 22.76 -41.69
N GLU A 20 39.48 22.51 -40.92
CA GLU A 20 40.25 21.35 -40.45
C GLU A 20 41.36 21.90 -39.51
N THR A 21 41.77 21.08 -38.53
CA THR A 21 43.15 20.89 -37.99
C THR A 21 43.91 21.95 -37.15
N ALA A 22 44.56 21.40 -36.10
CA ALA A 22 45.91 21.66 -35.58
C ALA A 22 46.14 22.61 -34.37
N SER A 23 46.63 22.00 -33.27
CA SER A 23 47.39 22.62 -32.15
C SER A 23 48.90 22.65 -32.48
N PRO A 24 49.85 23.10 -31.60
CA PRO A 24 49.89 24.15 -30.55
C PRO A 24 51.08 25.15 -30.80
N PRO A 25 51.54 26.00 -29.84
CA PRO A 25 52.67 25.60 -28.97
C PRO A 25 52.71 26.22 -27.54
N ARG A 26 53.80 25.87 -26.84
CA ARG A 26 54.19 26.01 -25.42
C ARG A 26 54.71 27.39 -24.97
N ASN A 27 54.65 27.57 -23.63
CA ASN A 27 55.61 28.19 -22.68
C ASN A 27 55.95 29.69 -22.80
N LEU A 28 55.81 30.39 -21.66
CA LEU A 28 56.92 31.11 -20.98
C LEU A 28 56.61 31.27 -19.48
N VAL A 29 57.67 31.14 -18.70
CA VAL A 29 57.86 31.05 -17.23
C VAL A 29 58.82 32.23 -16.86
N PRO A 30 59.40 32.40 -15.66
CA PRO A 30 58.94 32.60 -14.26
C PRO A 30 59.31 34.01 -13.73
N LEU A 31 59.10 34.28 -12.43
CA LEU A 31 60.06 34.97 -11.54
C LEU A 31 59.76 34.69 -10.04
N GLU A 32 60.63 33.91 -9.40
CA GLU A 32 61.01 33.97 -7.96
C GLU A 32 62.39 34.69 -7.87
N PRO A 33 63.18 34.79 -6.75
CA PRO A 33 62.97 34.47 -5.30
C PRO A 33 63.56 35.51 -4.30
N ALA A 34 63.48 35.20 -2.99
CA ALA A 34 64.50 35.34 -1.90
C ALA A 34 63.94 35.97 -0.60
N GLY A 35 64.22 35.55 0.64
CA GLY A 35 65.06 34.49 1.26
C GLY A 35 64.81 34.47 2.81
N VAL A 36 64.76 33.31 3.49
CA VAL A 36 65.82 32.65 4.32
C VAL A 36 66.04 33.35 5.70
N SER A 37 65.95 32.73 6.90
CA SER A 37 66.62 31.52 7.44
C SER A 37 66.15 31.08 8.87
N GLN A 38 66.28 29.76 9.15
CA GLN A 38 66.79 29.05 10.37
C GLN A 38 66.10 29.20 11.76
N GLU A 39 66.08 28.25 12.72
CA GLU A 39 66.46 26.83 12.88
C GLU A 39 66.02 26.30 14.30
N LYS A 40 65.69 24.99 14.39
CA LYS A 40 65.60 24.00 15.53
C LYS A 40 65.34 24.39 17.02
N MET A 41 64.36 23.71 17.66
CA MET A 41 64.49 22.71 18.78
C MET A 41 63.09 22.33 19.34
N ARG A 42 62.63 21.07 19.22
CA ARG A 42 62.55 19.99 20.25
C ARG A 42 61.94 20.30 21.64
N ARG A 43 60.86 19.56 21.94
CA ARG A 43 60.45 18.85 23.18
C ARG A 43 60.03 19.65 24.44
N GLY A 44 58.95 19.15 25.07
CA GLY A 44 58.95 18.93 26.53
C GLY A 44 57.72 19.38 27.32
N PHE A 45 56.79 18.46 27.55
CA PHE A 45 56.08 18.12 28.79
C PHE A 45 55.82 19.16 29.92
N LEU A 46 54.57 19.07 30.41
CA LEU A 46 54.06 19.18 31.80
C LEU A 46 53.62 20.54 32.36
N ASN A 47 52.31 20.55 32.69
CA ASN A 47 51.63 21.17 33.84
C ASN A 47 52.56 21.56 35.01
N PRO A 48 52.24 22.62 35.81
CA PRO A 48 51.13 22.48 36.77
C PRO A 48 50.38 23.77 37.22
N ALA A 49 49.19 23.51 37.78
CA ALA A 49 48.56 24.05 39.00
C ALA A 49 48.49 25.57 39.30
N GLY A 50 47.26 26.01 39.62
CA GLY A 50 46.96 26.48 40.98
C GLY A 50 46.59 27.95 41.19
N GLY A 51 45.29 28.20 41.44
CA GLY A 51 44.74 29.28 42.29
C GLY A 51 44.73 30.70 41.72
N SER A 52 43.85 31.63 42.10
CA SER A 52 42.64 31.65 42.93
C SER A 52 42.18 33.12 42.97
N GLY A 53 40.87 33.39 42.93
CA GLY A 53 40.28 34.69 43.25
C GLY A 53 40.20 35.67 42.06
N THR A 54 39.16 36.46 41.84
CA THR A 54 38.05 36.89 42.69
C THR A 54 36.79 37.20 41.85
N ARG A 55 35.70 37.41 42.57
CA ARG A 55 34.29 37.30 42.22
C ARG A 55 33.69 38.65 41.81
N ALA A 56 32.91 38.67 40.73
CA ALA A 56 31.72 39.51 40.59
C ALA A 56 30.70 38.76 39.70
N LYS A 57 29.56 38.37 40.28
CA LYS A 57 28.48 37.60 39.64
C LYS A 57 27.39 38.58 39.17
N ALA A 58 27.02 38.49 37.89
CA ALA A 58 25.73 38.92 37.35
C ALA A 58 25.16 37.78 36.48
N GLU A 59 23.84 37.73 36.39
CA GLU A 59 22.96 36.55 36.27
C GLU A 59 23.06 35.76 34.95
N LYS A 60 22.87 34.43 35.04
CA LYS A 60 22.59 33.51 33.92
C LYS A 60 21.17 32.95 34.08
N THR A 61 20.41 33.07 33.01
CA THR A 61 19.13 32.40 32.75
C THR A 61 19.28 30.87 32.75
N ALA A 62 18.25 30.18 33.25
CA ALA A 62 18.24 28.74 33.55
C ALA A 62 18.03 27.85 32.31
N SER A 63 18.65 26.67 32.32
CA SER A 63 18.46 25.57 31.36
C SER A 63 17.15 24.79 31.62
N PRO A 64 16.54 24.15 30.61
CA PRO A 64 15.38 23.28 30.82
C PRO A 64 15.78 21.92 31.46
N PRO A 65 14.87 21.27 32.21
CA PRO A 65 15.18 20.06 32.97
C PRO A 65 15.31 18.82 32.08
N ARG A 66 16.35 18.02 32.33
CA ARG A 66 16.46 16.61 31.94
C ARG A 66 15.89 15.82 33.10
N ASP A 67 14.76 15.13 32.94
CA ASP A 67 14.40 13.85 33.59
C ASP A 67 12.94 13.51 33.25
N LEU A 68 12.72 12.29 32.74
CA LEU A 68 11.38 11.70 32.53
C LEU A 68 10.85 11.24 33.91
N PRO A 69 9.54 11.35 34.25
CA PRO A 69 9.03 10.77 35.50
C PRO A 69 9.16 9.24 35.44
N GLU A 70 9.90 8.66 36.39
CA GLU A 70 10.14 7.22 36.46
C GLU A 70 8.89 6.47 36.95
N LEU A 71 8.37 5.54 36.14
CA LEU A 71 7.33 4.61 36.55
C LEU A 71 7.94 3.42 37.34
N PRO A 72 7.29 2.92 38.41
CA PRO A 72 7.76 1.77 39.17
C PRO A 72 7.79 0.46 38.36
N ASP A 73 8.80 -0.38 38.58
CA ASP A 73 8.99 -1.68 37.92
C ASP A 73 7.76 -2.61 38.00
N ALA A 74 6.96 -2.50 39.07
CA ALA A 74 5.73 -3.26 39.24
C ALA A 74 4.63 -2.92 38.21
N LEU A 75 4.61 -1.68 37.71
CA LEU A 75 3.66 -1.24 36.68
C LEU A 75 4.08 -1.76 35.30
N TRP A 76 5.38 -1.79 35.02
CA TRP A 76 5.95 -2.36 33.79
C TRP A 76 5.61 -3.84 33.62
N LEU A 77 5.68 -4.61 34.70
CA LEU A 77 5.33 -6.02 34.71
C LEU A 77 3.83 -6.24 34.41
N ASN A 78 2.97 -5.38 34.95
CA ASN A 78 1.52 -5.45 34.75
C ASN A 78 1.12 -5.09 33.31
N ILE A 79 1.83 -4.14 32.69
CA ILE A 79 1.65 -3.75 31.28
C ILE A 79 2.14 -4.88 30.36
N ALA A 80 3.31 -5.44 30.62
CA ALA A 80 3.86 -6.55 29.83
C ALA A 80 2.99 -7.81 29.88
N GLN A 81 2.29 -8.06 30.99
CA GLN A 81 1.36 -9.20 31.14
C GLN A 81 0.02 -9.03 30.41
N ARG A 82 -0.31 -7.81 29.95
CA ARG A 82 -1.61 -7.47 29.33
C ARG A 82 -1.52 -7.16 27.83
N LEU A 83 -0.31 -7.02 27.31
CA LEU A 83 -0.02 -6.85 25.89
C LEU A 83 0.13 -8.21 25.22
N ASP A 84 -0.30 -8.32 23.97
CA ASP A 84 -0.06 -9.52 23.17
C ASP A 84 1.43 -9.61 22.74
N PRO A 85 1.91 -10.81 22.34
CA PRO A 85 3.31 -11.04 21.98
C PRO A 85 3.85 -10.13 20.85
N SER A 86 2.99 -9.70 19.93
CA SER A 86 3.33 -8.82 18.80
C SER A 86 3.53 -7.38 19.26
N SER A 87 2.62 -6.88 20.10
CA SER A 87 2.77 -5.58 20.79
C SER A 87 4.02 -5.55 21.68
N LEU A 88 4.27 -6.62 22.44
CA LEU A 88 5.47 -6.78 23.26
C LEU A 88 6.76 -6.72 22.42
N TYR A 89 6.76 -7.32 21.24
CA TYR A 89 7.90 -7.33 20.33
C TYR A 89 8.20 -5.93 19.81
N SER A 90 7.16 -5.22 19.34
CA SER A 90 7.24 -3.85 18.84
C SER A 90 7.64 -2.83 19.93
N PHE A 91 7.29 -3.08 21.20
CA PHE A 91 7.71 -2.26 22.33
C PHE A 91 9.17 -2.50 22.77
N SER A 92 9.66 -3.74 22.67
CA SER A 92 11.02 -4.11 23.08
C SER A 92 12.13 -3.48 22.23
N SER A 93 11.79 -3.01 21.03
CA SER A 93 12.69 -2.31 20.10
C SER A 93 12.81 -0.82 20.37
N VAL A 94 11.84 -0.21 21.06
CA VAL A 94 11.75 1.25 21.22
C VAL A 94 12.32 1.73 22.55
N ASP A 95 12.27 0.91 23.62
CA ASP A 95 12.77 1.31 24.95
C ASP A 95 13.79 0.32 25.55
N LYS A 96 15.01 0.81 25.86
CA LYS A 96 16.10 0.00 26.42
C LYS A 96 15.85 -0.46 27.86
N ARG A 97 15.05 0.27 28.66
CA ARG A 97 14.73 -0.06 30.07
C ARG A 97 13.60 -1.08 30.13
N PHE A 98 12.57 -0.95 29.29
CA PHE A 98 11.56 -1.98 29.08
C PHE A 98 12.21 -3.29 28.64
N ARG A 99 13.14 -3.23 27.68
CA ARG A 99 13.96 -4.38 27.26
C ARG A 99 14.77 -4.99 28.41
N SER A 100 15.22 -4.20 29.38
CA SER A 100 15.96 -4.66 30.56
C SER A 100 15.05 -5.30 31.63
N ILE A 101 13.85 -4.76 31.85
CA ILE A 101 12.87 -5.28 32.82
C ILE A 101 12.22 -6.57 32.29
N VAL A 102 11.79 -6.55 31.02
CA VAL A 102 11.19 -7.71 30.34
C VAL A 102 12.21 -8.84 30.18
N LYS A 103 13.48 -8.56 29.85
CA LYS A 103 14.53 -9.60 29.82
C LYS A 103 14.82 -10.23 31.18
N ARG A 104 14.64 -9.49 32.27
CA ARG A 104 14.99 -9.95 33.62
C ARG A 104 13.93 -10.90 34.21
N ASP A 105 12.65 -10.70 33.88
CA ASP A 105 11.55 -11.44 34.51
C ASP A 105 10.73 -12.35 33.55
N VAL A 106 10.75 -12.14 32.22
CA VAL A 106 9.98 -12.99 31.27
C VAL A 106 10.64 -14.36 31.02
N LEU A 107 11.95 -14.49 31.23
CA LEU A 107 12.63 -15.79 31.22
C LEU A 107 12.16 -16.73 32.35
N VAL A 108 11.49 -16.19 33.38
CA VAL A 108 10.92 -16.97 34.48
C VAL A 108 9.43 -17.32 34.24
N LEU A 109 8.69 -16.49 33.50
CA LEU A 109 7.27 -16.72 33.17
C LEU A 109 7.06 -17.63 31.94
N MET A 110 8.03 -17.71 31.04
CA MET A 110 8.00 -18.62 29.86
C MET A 110 8.29 -20.09 30.20
N GLY A 111 8.33 -20.44 31.49
CA GLY A 111 8.44 -21.81 31.97
C GLY A 111 7.10 -22.55 32.07
N ARG A 112 6.43 -22.83 30.94
CA ARG A 112 5.48 -23.95 30.81
C ARG A 112 5.55 -24.58 29.42
N GLU A 113 6.26 -25.71 29.40
CA GLU A 113 6.09 -26.88 28.55
C GLU A 113 5.90 -26.68 27.05
N ASN A 114 7.04 -26.75 26.36
CA ASN A 114 7.18 -27.46 25.09
C ASN A 114 6.38 -28.78 25.12
N THR A 115 5.31 -28.86 24.35
CA THR A 115 4.93 -30.10 23.68
C THR A 115 4.78 -29.83 22.20
N GLN A 116 5.62 -30.52 21.44
CA GLN A 116 5.65 -30.52 19.99
C GLN A 116 4.35 -31.12 19.44
N GLN A 117 3.63 -30.39 18.59
CA GLN A 117 2.95 -30.93 17.40
C GLN A 117 2.43 -29.79 16.51
N GLY A 118 2.94 -29.71 15.28
CA GLY A 118 2.12 -29.31 14.13
C GLY A 118 2.18 -27.88 13.58
N CYS A 119 3.35 -27.29 13.35
CA CYS A 119 3.58 -26.47 12.15
C CYS A 119 5.08 -26.31 11.86
N ARG A 120 5.54 -26.79 10.70
CA ARG A 120 6.91 -26.62 10.20
C ARG A 120 6.87 -25.64 9.03
N CYS A 121 6.98 -24.35 9.34
CA CYS A 121 7.40 -23.33 8.39
C CYS A 121 8.46 -22.45 9.07
N GLN A 122 9.67 -22.43 8.50
CA GLN A 122 10.85 -21.79 9.06
C GLN A 122 11.07 -20.36 8.51
N ASN A 123 10.01 -19.70 8.00
CA ASN A 123 10.08 -18.41 7.28
C ASN A 123 9.31 -17.24 7.91
N CYS A 124 8.91 -17.30 9.18
CA CYS A 124 8.15 -16.19 9.80
C CYS A 124 9.03 -15.15 10.52
N LEU A 125 10.17 -14.77 9.92
CA LEU A 125 10.99 -13.64 10.36
C LEU A 125 11.08 -12.62 9.21
N HIS A 126 10.10 -11.71 9.14
CA HIS A 126 10.10 -10.51 8.28
C HIS A 126 9.85 -9.26 9.15
N PRO A 127 10.32 -8.06 8.76
CA PRO A 127 10.60 -6.94 9.64
C PRO A 127 9.35 -6.11 9.88
N THR A 128 8.69 -6.32 11.02
CA THR A 128 7.45 -5.63 11.34
C THR A 128 7.63 -4.60 12.45
N LEU A 129 7.81 -3.35 12.02
CA LEU A 129 7.46 -2.14 12.78
C LEU A 129 6.60 -1.18 11.95
N ARG A 130 6.51 -1.38 10.63
CA ARG A 130 5.73 -0.55 9.70
C ARG A 130 4.35 -1.12 9.35
N THR A 131 4.16 -2.42 9.54
CA THR A 131 2.92 -3.14 9.19
C THR A 131 2.02 -3.39 10.40
N ASP A 132 2.57 -3.65 11.58
CA ASP A 132 1.76 -4.21 12.69
C ASP A 132 0.80 -3.19 13.33
N LEU A 133 1.17 -1.92 13.43
CA LEU A 133 0.24 -0.85 13.84
C LEU A 133 -0.86 -0.58 12.80
N ARG A 134 -0.59 -0.90 11.53
CA ARG A 134 -1.56 -0.75 10.45
C ARG A 134 -2.49 -1.95 10.38
N VAL A 135 -2.01 -3.15 10.73
CA VAL A 135 -2.80 -4.36 10.91
C VAL A 135 -3.78 -4.21 12.08
N GLU A 136 -3.42 -3.55 13.19
CA GLU A 136 -4.37 -3.27 14.28
C GLU A 136 -5.44 -2.21 13.95
N LEU A 137 -5.13 -1.26 13.05
CA LEU A 137 -6.07 -0.23 12.60
C LEU A 137 -7.04 -0.75 11.52
N TYR A 138 -6.61 -1.70 10.70
CA TYR A 138 -7.36 -2.26 9.56
C TYR A 138 -7.75 -3.74 9.72
N SER A 139 -7.60 -4.37 10.90
CA SER A 139 -8.09 -5.73 11.20
C SER A 139 -9.62 -5.81 11.32
N GLY A 140 -10.32 -5.20 10.36
CA GLY A 140 -11.70 -5.49 10.00
C GLY A 140 -11.72 -5.99 8.57
N GLY A 141 -11.59 -7.30 8.38
CA GLY A 141 -12.03 -7.99 7.17
C GLY A 141 -10.97 -8.31 6.12
N LEU A 142 -10.11 -9.28 6.41
CA LEU A 142 -9.75 -10.35 5.47
C LEU A 142 -9.40 -11.58 6.33
N GLY A 143 -10.28 -12.58 6.34
CA GLY A 143 -10.07 -13.85 7.05
C GLY A 143 -11.32 -14.34 7.78
N MET A 144 -11.89 -15.44 7.29
CA MET A 144 -12.97 -16.19 7.91
C MET A 144 -12.68 -16.47 9.40
N GLY A 145 -13.57 -16.04 10.28
CA GLY A 145 -13.53 -16.36 11.71
C GLY A 145 -14.89 -16.10 12.33
N SER A 146 -15.43 -17.08 13.03
CA SER A 146 -16.76 -17.09 13.63
C SER A 146 -17.06 -15.87 14.50
N GLN A 147 -18.35 -15.48 14.57
CA GLN A 147 -18.95 -14.38 15.37
C GLN A 147 -18.71 -14.45 16.90
N THR A 148 -17.74 -15.23 17.37
CA THR A 148 -17.41 -15.41 18.78
C THR A 148 -16.18 -14.63 19.25
N ASP A 149 -15.43 -13.97 18.36
CA ASP A 149 -14.12 -13.38 18.71
C ASP A 149 -14.08 -11.84 18.90
N GLN A 150 -15.22 -11.14 18.80
CA GLN A 150 -15.27 -9.68 19.11
C GLN A 150 -14.95 -9.33 20.58
N ASN A 151 -14.87 -10.33 21.46
CA ASN A 151 -14.56 -10.15 22.88
C ASN A 151 -13.15 -10.64 23.29
N ARG A 152 -12.24 -10.95 22.34
CA ARG A 152 -10.88 -11.44 22.68
C ARG A 152 -9.77 -10.38 22.74
N PHE A 153 -10.04 -9.11 22.44
CA PHE A 153 -9.02 -8.07 22.45
C PHE A 153 -9.10 -7.21 23.72
N PRO A 154 -8.05 -7.13 24.55
CA PRO A 154 -8.08 -6.33 25.78
C PRO A 154 -8.20 -4.84 25.42
N ARG A 155 -9.14 -4.15 26.07
CA ARG A 155 -9.30 -2.69 25.99
C ARG A 155 -7.97 -2.01 26.31
N MET A 156 -7.43 -1.23 25.38
CA MET A 156 -6.29 -0.36 25.64
C MET A 156 -6.68 0.63 26.75
N SER A 157 -5.84 0.81 27.76
CA SER A 157 -6.11 1.76 28.85
C SER A 157 -5.67 3.16 28.45
N ALA A 158 -6.37 4.20 28.94
CA ALA A 158 -6.01 5.60 28.68
C ALA A 158 -4.54 5.90 29.08
N ASP A 159 -4.03 5.22 30.10
CA ASP A 159 -2.64 5.34 30.55
C ASP A 159 -1.62 4.80 29.54
N LEU A 160 -1.98 3.73 28.81
CA LEU A 160 -1.14 3.16 27.77
C LEU A 160 -1.06 4.08 26.55
N VAL A 161 -2.18 4.73 26.19
CA VAL A 161 -2.21 5.72 25.09
C VAL A 161 -1.42 6.98 25.46
N ARG A 162 -1.58 7.48 26.70
CA ARG A 162 -0.78 8.59 27.25
C ARG A 162 0.71 8.26 27.28
N TRP A 163 1.07 7.04 27.67
CA TRP A 163 2.45 6.61 27.67
C TRP A 163 3.01 6.44 26.25
N PHE A 164 2.24 5.90 25.30
CA PHE A 164 2.66 5.81 23.90
C PHE A 164 2.92 7.18 23.30
N HIS A 165 2.05 8.17 23.59
CA HIS A 165 2.29 9.56 23.25
C HIS A 165 3.62 10.11 23.81
N TYR A 166 3.93 9.81 25.07
CA TYR A 166 5.19 10.19 25.69
C TYR A 166 6.42 9.64 24.95
N VAL A 167 6.35 8.37 24.55
CA VAL A 167 7.38 7.71 23.74
C VAL A 167 7.49 8.38 22.36
N CYS A 168 6.38 8.62 21.67
CA CYS A 168 6.38 9.31 20.38
C CYS A 168 7.02 10.70 20.45
N LYS A 169 6.78 11.45 21.54
CA LYS A 169 7.41 12.75 21.80
C LYS A 169 8.92 12.65 22.03
N ALA A 170 9.37 11.64 22.79
CA ALA A 170 10.79 11.39 23.02
C ALA A 170 11.52 10.97 21.73
N GLU A 171 10.86 10.22 20.86
CA GLU A 171 11.41 9.77 19.58
C GLU A 171 11.28 10.82 18.46
N HIS A 172 10.34 11.76 18.54
CA HIS A 172 10.31 12.94 17.65
C HIS A 172 11.57 13.80 17.82
N ALA A 173 12.05 13.98 19.05
CA ALA A 173 13.34 14.61 19.32
C ALA A 173 14.53 13.85 18.67
N ARG A 174 14.30 12.61 18.20
CA ARG A 174 15.24 11.75 17.47
C ARG A 174 14.92 11.62 15.98
N GLY A 175 13.95 12.38 15.46
CA GLY A 175 13.67 12.49 14.02
C GLY A 175 12.46 11.71 13.48
N LEU A 176 11.57 11.20 14.35
CA LEU A 176 10.29 10.63 13.91
C LEU A 176 9.32 11.71 13.39
N ASP A 177 8.47 11.28 12.45
CA ASP A 177 7.31 12.03 11.94
C ASP A 177 6.21 12.10 13.01
N TYR A 178 6.26 13.15 13.81
CA TYR A 178 5.41 13.36 14.98
C TYR A 178 3.94 13.56 14.61
N GLU A 179 3.66 14.22 13.49
CA GLU A 179 2.29 14.47 13.03
C GLU A 179 1.58 13.15 12.70
N ARG A 180 2.27 12.24 11.99
CA ARG A 180 1.73 10.92 11.68
C ARG A 180 1.53 10.05 12.93
N ALA A 181 2.44 10.14 13.90
CA ALA A 181 2.31 9.45 15.18
C ALA A 181 1.09 9.98 15.97
N LEU A 182 0.86 11.30 15.98
CA LEU A 182 -0.31 11.91 16.59
C LEU A 182 -1.61 11.45 15.93
N MET A 183 -1.67 11.40 14.59
CA MET A 183 -2.87 10.91 13.86
C MET A 183 -3.17 9.44 14.15
N THR A 184 -2.13 8.61 14.26
CA THR A 184 -2.26 7.18 14.60
C THR A 184 -2.80 7.02 16.02
N LEU A 185 -2.24 7.78 16.96
CA LEU A 185 -2.68 7.83 18.36
C LEU A 185 -4.12 8.31 18.50
N ALA A 186 -4.48 9.36 17.78
CA ALA A 186 -5.83 9.90 17.77
C ALA A 186 -6.81 8.89 17.14
N SER A 187 -6.44 8.19 16.07
CA SER A 187 -7.26 7.11 15.49
C SER A 187 -7.52 5.98 16.49
N LEU A 188 -6.50 5.54 17.23
CA LEU A 188 -6.64 4.53 18.28
C LEU A 188 -7.50 5.05 19.45
N ALA A 189 -7.29 6.29 19.88
CA ALA A 189 -8.08 6.92 20.93
C ALA A 189 -9.56 7.01 20.52
N ALA A 190 -9.85 7.37 19.27
CA ALA A 190 -11.22 7.38 18.73
C ALA A 190 -11.83 5.97 18.63
N LYS A 191 -11.07 4.98 18.15
CA LYS A 191 -11.48 3.56 18.09
C LYS A 191 -11.85 2.99 19.45
N HIS A 192 -11.17 3.41 20.51
CA HIS A 192 -11.36 2.89 21.88
C HIS A 192 -12.14 3.82 22.83
N GLY A 193 -12.62 4.98 22.36
CA GLY A 193 -13.48 5.87 23.16
C GLY A 193 -12.72 6.74 24.16
N HIS A 194 -11.43 6.99 23.96
CA HIS A 194 -10.60 7.80 24.86
C HIS A 194 -10.71 9.30 24.54
N LEU A 195 -11.86 9.88 24.87
CA LEU A 195 -12.15 11.30 24.64
C LEU A 195 -11.16 12.25 25.35
N ASP A 196 -10.69 11.89 26.54
CA ASP A 196 -9.70 12.67 27.30
C ASP A 196 -8.38 12.78 26.54
N VAL A 197 -7.93 11.68 25.97
CA VAL A 197 -6.71 11.63 25.14
C VAL A 197 -6.89 12.42 23.85
N LEU A 198 -8.04 12.31 23.17
CA LEU A 198 -8.31 13.09 21.97
C LEU A 198 -8.28 14.60 22.22
N LYS A 199 -8.87 15.05 23.33
CA LYS A 199 -8.81 16.46 23.76
C LYS A 199 -7.38 16.91 24.01
N GLU A 200 -6.60 16.09 24.73
CA GLU A 200 -5.19 16.37 25.00
C GLU A 200 -4.36 16.49 23.71
N LEU A 201 -4.50 15.52 22.79
CA LEU A 201 -3.80 15.49 21.51
C LEU A 201 -4.12 16.73 20.65
N ARG A 202 -5.37 17.18 20.66
CA ARG A 202 -5.76 18.40 19.93
C ARG A 202 -5.27 19.66 20.63
N ASP A 203 -5.59 19.84 21.91
CA ASP A 203 -5.42 21.10 22.62
C ASP A 203 -3.95 21.39 22.94
N GLN A 204 -3.16 20.36 23.24
CA GLN A 204 -1.74 20.52 23.60
C GLN A 204 -0.79 20.26 22.43
N HIS A 205 -1.22 19.49 21.43
CA HIS A 205 -0.33 19.03 20.36
C HIS A 205 -0.81 19.40 18.95
N GLY A 206 -1.93 20.11 18.82
CA GLY A 206 -2.41 20.60 17.54
C GLY A 206 -2.82 19.48 16.58
N CYS A 207 -3.14 18.28 17.08
CA CYS A 207 -3.59 17.18 16.24
C CYS A 207 -4.95 17.54 15.62
N ALA A 208 -4.98 17.68 14.29
CA ALA A 208 -6.20 17.99 13.55
C ALA A 208 -7.10 16.75 13.43
N MET A 209 -8.33 16.85 13.94
CA MET A 209 -9.31 15.78 13.79
C MET A 209 -9.80 15.72 12.34
N ASN A 210 -9.88 14.51 11.78
CA ASN A 210 -10.30 14.22 10.41
C ASN A 210 -11.44 13.17 10.38
N GLU A 211 -11.88 12.78 9.18
CA GLU A 211 -12.99 11.86 8.94
C GLU A 211 -12.75 10.48 9.55
N ASP A 212 -11.51 10.00 9.62
CA ASP A 212 -11.19 8.67 10.14
C ASP A 212 -11.49 8.55 11.64
N HIS A 213 -11.28 9.63 12.41
CA HIS A 213 -11.63 9.66 13.83
C HIS A 213 -13.14 9.50 14.01
N PHE A 214 -13.95 10.12 13.14
CA PHE A 214 -15.39 9.96 13.12
C PHE A 214 -15.79 8.53 12.75
N LYS A 215 -15.19 7.95 11.70
CA LYS A 215 -15.44 6.55 11.28
C LYS A 215 -15.14 5.56 12.40
N PHE A 216 -13.98 5.69 13.05
CA PHE A 216 -13.57 4.79 14.12
C PHE A 216 -14.45 4.93 15.36
N ALA A 217 -14.80 6.16 15.76
CA ALA A 217 -15.73 6.37 16.86
C ALA A 217 -17.13 5.83 16.54
N ALA A 218 -17.61 6.03 15.30
CA ALA A 218 -18.91 5.57 14.84
C ALA A 218 -19.01 4.04 14.77
N GLY A 219 -18.02 3.40 14.14
CA GLY A 219 -17.92 1.95 14.03
C GLY A 219 -17.65 1.23 15.36
N ASN A 220 -17.32 1.95 16.43
CA ASN A 220 -17.14 1.38 17.77
C ASN A 220 -18.16 1.89 18.81
N GLY A 221 -19.13 2.71 18.40
CA GLY A 221 -20.25 3.10 19.26
C GLY A 221 -19.93 4.20 20.29
N HIS A 222 -18.84 4.95 20.14
CA HIS A 222 -18.37 5.92 21.15
C HIS A 222 -19.07 7.27 21.02
N MET A 223 -20.27 7.36 21.61
CA MET A 223 -21.16 8.52 21.50
C MET A 223 -20.59 9.81 22.12
N ASP A 224 -19.79 9.71 23.17
CA ASP A 224 -19.10 10.83 23.80
C ASP A 224 -18.04 11.44 22.88
N VAL A 225 -17.24 10.58 22.22
CA VAL A 225 -16.27 10.99 21.20
C VAL A 225 -16.97 11.61 20.00
N LEU A 226 -18.02 10.96 19.47
CA LEU A 226 -18.77 11.49 18.33
C LEU A 226 -19.39 12.86 18.60
N THR A 227 -19.98 13.04 19.79
CA THR A 227 -20.57 14.32 20.18
C THR A 227 -19.51 15.41 20.22
N TRP A 228 -18.37 15.11 20.85
CA TRP A 228 -17.26 16.06 20.90
C TRP A 228 -16.69 16.37 19.51
N LEU A 229 -16.48 15.36 18.66
CA LEU A 229 -16.00 15.56 17.28
C LEU A 229 -16.96 16.46 16.48
N TYR A 230 -18.26 16.35 16.70
CA TYR A 230 -19.25 17.21 16.04
C TYR A 230 -19.27 18.64 16.58
N ASP A 231 -19.12 18.81 17.90
CA ASP A 231 -19.09 20.13 18.53
C ASP A 231 -17.92 20.98 17.99
N ILE A 232 -16.80 20.31 17.69
CA ILE A 232 -15.57 20.94 17.24
C ILE A 232 -15.51 21.08 15.72
N LYS A 233 -16.60 20.70 15.03
CA LYS A 233 -16.73 20.72 13.57
C LYS A 233 -15.64 19.92 12.87
N ALA A 234 -15.26 18.76 13.42
CA ALA A 234 -14.43 17.82 12.68
C ALA A 234 -15.22 17.29 11.46
N PRO A 235 -14.56 17.04 10.32
CA PRO A 235 -15.24 16.57 9.13
C PRO A 235 -15.65 15.10 9.27
N TRP A 236 -16.76 14.73 8.62
CA TRP A 236 -17.15 13.33 8.38
C TRP A 236 -17.37 13.12 6.88
N ASP A 237 -17.40 11.86 6.46
CA ASP A 237 -17.71 11.47 5.09
C ASP A 237 -18.78 10.37 5.05
N VAL A 238 -19.09 9.93 3.82
CA VAL A 238 -20.10 8.90 3.55
C VAL A 238 -19.83 7.57 4.25
N TRP A 239 -18.55 7.25 4.51
CA TRP A 239 -18.13 6.02 5.17
C TRP A 239 -18.43 6.03 6.67
N THR A 240 -18.61 7.19 7.29
CA THR A 240 -18.91 7.27 8.73
C THR A 240 -20.21 6.54 9.07
N CYS A 241 -21.24 6.70 8.24
CA CYS A 241 -22.49 5.95 8.35
C CYS A 241 -22.30 4.46 8.05
N ALA A 242 -21.49 4.11 7.04
CA ALA A 242 -21.21 2.72 6.68
C ALA A 242 -20.50 1.96 7.82
N PHE A 243 -19.55 2.58 8.52
CA PHE A 243 -18.87 1.98 9.68
C PHE A 243 -19.83 1.76 10.86
N ALA A 244 -20.70 2.71 11.16
CA ALA A 244 -21.76 2.51 12.17
C ALA A 244 -22.70 1.36 11.77
N ALA A 245 -23.02 1.26 10.48
CA ALA A 245 -23.87 0.22 9.93
C ALA A 245 -23.24 -1.17 9.96
N GLN A 246 -21.96 -1.29 9.60
CA GLN A 246 -21.16 -2.51 9.70
C GLN A 246 -21.17 -3.09 11.11
N SER A 247 -21.13 -2.24 12.14
CA SER A 247 -21.09 -2.67 13.54
C SER A 247 -22.46 -2.76 14.21
N GLY A 248 -23.55 -2.49 13.49
CA GLY A 248 -24.91 -2.64 14.01
C GLY A 248 -25.38 -1.53 14.96
N TYR A 249 -24.65 -0.41 15.05
CA TYR A 249 -24.97 0.70 15.96
C TYR A 249 -26.04 1.65 15.41
N LEU A 250 -27.31 1.20 15.42
CA LEU A 250 -28.44 1.99 14.93
C LEU A 250 -28.63 3.34 15.67
N SER A 251 -28.34 3.40 16.98
CA SER A 251 -28.43 4.64 17.75
C SER A 251 -27.43 5.69 17.26
N VAL A 252 -26.20 5.28 16.95
CA VAL A 252 -25.16 6.13 16.34
C VAL A 252 -25.58 6.57 14.95
N LEU A 253 -26.08 5.65 14.13
CA LEU A 253 -26.53 5.98 12.78
C LEU A 253 -27.68 7.00 12.79
N LYS A 254 -28.67 6.83 13.67
CA LYS A 254 -29.76 7.82 13.88
C LYS A 254 -29.20 9.18 14.31
N TRP A 255 -28.23 9.18 15.22
CA TRP A 255 -27.60 10.40 15.69
C TRP A 255 -26.84 11.15 14.59
N LEU A 256 -26.12 10.40 13.74
CA LEU A 256 -25.38 10.92 12.58
C LEU A 256 -26.35 11.54 11.57
N ARG A 257 -27.43 10.82 11.24
CA ARG A 257 -28.44 11.25 10.26
C ARG A 257 -29.20 12.49 10.69
N ALA A 258 -29.57 12.59 11.96
CA ALA A 258 -30.20 13.78 12.52
C ALA A 258 -29.35 15.06 12.41
N ARG A 259 -28.05 14.93 12.10
CA ARG A 259 -27.10 16.05 11.95
C ARG A 259 -26.60 16.23 10.51
N GLY A 260 -27.20 15.54 9.55
CA GLY A 260 -26.85 15.68 8.14
C GLY A 260 -25.62 14.91 7.69
N ALA A 261 -25.18 13.88 8.44
CA ALA A 261 -24.12 13.01 7.96
C ALA A 261 -24.56 12.29 6.67
N PRO A 262 -23.75 12.33 5.59
CA PRO A 262 -24.10 11.67 4.34
C PRO A 262 -24.05 10.14 4.47
N TRP A 263 -24.84 9.45 3.64
CA TRP A 263 -24.75 8.01 3.43
C TRP A 263 -24.92 7.68 1.94
N ASP A 264 -24.47 6.50 1.56
CA ASP A 264 -24.66 5.92 0.23
C ASP A 264 -25.07 4.44 0.34
N SER A 265 -25.06 3.72 -0.79
CA SER A 265 -25.47 2.31 -0.84
C SER A 265 -24.63 1.39 0.05
N TYR A 266 -23.37 1.76 0.37
CA TYR A 266 -22.51 0.95 1.24
C TYR A 266 -23.04 0.88 2.68
N THR A 267 -23.81 1.87 3.12
CA THR A 267 -24.42 1.83 4.46
C THR A 267 -25.38 0.65 4.59
N ALA A 268 -26.26 0.45 3.60
CA ALA A 268 -27.16 -0.71 3.58
C ALA A 268 -26.43 -2.01 3.24
N ALA A 269 -25.49 -1.96 2.28
CA ALA A 269 -24.72 -3.13 1.86
C ALA A 269 -23.91 -3.74 3.02
N TRP A 270 -23.17 -2.92 3.76
CA TRP A 270 -22.40 -3.41 4.92
C TRP A 270 -23.33 -3.89 6.04
N ALA A 271 -24.43 -3.19 6.31
CA ALA A 271 -25.42 -3.71 7.25
C ALA A 271 -25.92 -5.12 6.85
N ALA A 272 -26.17 -5.37 5.57
CA ALA A 272 -26.55 -6.71 5.08
C ALA A 272 -25.44 -7.74 5.22
N ARG A 273 -24.21 -7.40 4.82
CA ARG A 273 -23.03 -8.28 4.96
C ARG A 273 -22.85 -8.78 6.39
N TYR A 274 -23.08 -7.90 7.36
CA TYR A 274 -22.94 -8.19 8.80
C TYR A 274 -24.26 -8.54 9.51
N LYS A 275 -25.34 -8.77 8.76
CA LYS A 275 -26.66 -9.24 9.25
C LYS A 275 -27.36 -8.29 10.23
N HIS A 276 -27.26 -6.98 10.00
CA HIS A 276 -27.91 -5.93 10.77
C HIS A 276 -29.19 -5.43 10.09
N ARG A 277 -30.22 -6.29 10.01
CA ARG A 277 -31.50 -6.00 9.34
C ARG A 277 -32.18 -4.71 9.80
N HIS A 278 -32.15 -4.42 11.11
CA HIS A 278 -32.74 -3.22 11.70
C HIS A 278 -32.12 -1.92 11.18
N ILE A 279 -30.87 -1.97 10.69
CA ILE A 279 -30.23 -0.82 10.04
C ILE A 279 -30.70 -0.68 8.60
N ILE A 280 -30.86 -1.79 7.87
CA ILE A 280 -31.35 -1.78 6.48
C ILE A 280 -32.78 -1.23 6.43
N GLU A 281 -33.63 -1.65 7.37
CA GLU A 281 -35.00 -1.14 7.53
C GLU A 281 -35.00 0.36 7.81
N TYR A 282 -34.14 0.85 8.72
CA TYR A 282 -33.98 2.28 8.98
C TYR A 282 -33.48 3.06 7.75
N VAL A 283 -32.53 2.51 7.00
CA VAL A 283 -32.04 3.15 5.76
C VAL A 283 -33.18 3.27 4.75
N TRP A 284 -34.04 2.26 4.59
CA TRP A 284 -35.24 2.38 3.75
C TRP A 284 -36.20 3.44 4.29
N GLU A 285 -36.59 3.37 5.56
CA GLU A 285 -37.57 4.29 6.16
C GLU A 285 -37.21 5.77 5.93
N GLU A 286 -35.92 6.09 5.96
CA GLU A 286 -35.38 7.44 5.73
C GLU A 286 -35.12 7.78 4.24
N GLY A 287 -35.59 6.94 3.31
CA GLY A 287 -35.42 7.13 1.86
C GLY A 287 -33.96 6.97 1.39
N GLY A 288 -33.16 6.20 2.10
CA GLY A 288 -31.77 5.90 1.75
C GLY A 288 -31.64 4.95 0.56
N PRO A 289 -30.47 4.95 -0.11
CA PRO A 289 -30.28 4.18 -1.33
C PRO A 289 -30.17 2.68 -1.05
N LEU A 290 -31.13 1.90 -1.56
CA LEU A 290 -31.06 0.45 -1.66
C LEU A 290 -30.91 0.05 -3.13
N ASN A 291 -29.85 -0.70 -3.45
CA ASN A 291 -29.49 -1.05 -4.83
C ASN A 291 -28.90 -2.47 -4.91
N MET A 292 -28.25 -2.79 -6.03
CA MET A 292 -27.57 -4.08 -6.23
C MET A 292 -26.54 -4.43 -5.14
N ASP A 293 -25.89 -3.45 -4.51
CA ASP A 293 -24.88 -3.68 -3.45
C ASP A 293 -25.50 -4.33 -2.20
N LEU A 294 -26.78 -4.02 -1.93
CA LEU A 294 -27.55 -4.68 -0.88
C LEU A 294 -27.75 -6.16 -1.20
N LEU A 295 -28.17 -6.47 -2.43
CA LEU A 295 -28.46 -7.84 -2.86
C LEU A 295 -27.19 -8.70 -2.87
N THR A 296 -26.06 -8.16 -3.37
CA THR A 296 -24.78 -8.89 -3.39
C THR A 296 -24.27 -9.15 -1.98
N SER A 297 -24.31 -8.15 -1.10
CA SER A 297 -23.86 -8.30 0.30
C SER A 297 -24.76 -9.25 1.11
N ALA A 298 -26.07 -9.23 0.87
CA ALA A 298 -26.99 -10.19 1.47
C ALA A 298 -26.74 -11.61 0.96
N ALA A 299 -26.39 -11.76 -0.33
CA ALA A 299 -26.03 -13.04 -0.92
C ALA A 299 -24.74 -13.62 -0.31
N GLU A 300 -23.69 -12.80 -0.19
CA GLU A 300 -22.44 -13.14 0.50
C GLU A 300 -22.70 -13.65 1.93
N ALA A 301 -23.50 -12.91 2.69
CA ALA A 301 -23.87 -13.23 4.07
C ALA A 301 -24.76 -14.48 4.21
N GLY A 302 -25.37 -14.94 3.11
CA GLY A 302 -26.37 -16.00 3.14
C GLY A 302 -27.71 -15.56 3.72
N ASP A 303 -28.06 -14.27 3.67
CA ASP A 303 -29.27 -13.72 4.29
C ASP A 303 -30.46 -13.74 3.32
N LEU A 304 -31.13 -14.90 3.26
CA LEU A 304 -32.35 -15.08 2.49
C LEU A 304 -33.49 -14.13 2.92
N GLY A 305 -33.53 -13.71 4.18
CA GLY A 305 -34.60 -12.87 4.70
C GLY A 305 -34.48 -11.42 4.25
N VAL A 306 -33.25 -10.91 4.09
CA VAL A 306 -33.01 -9.62 3.45
C VAL A 306 -33.21 -9.71 1.95
N LEU A 307 -32.74 -10.79 1.30
CA LEU A 307 -32.94 -10.98 -0.13
C LEU A 307 -34.42 -11.06 -0.52
N SER A 308 -35.22 -11.88 0.16
CA SER A 308 -36.65 -12.00 -0.15
C SER A 308 -37.39 -10.70 0.06
N TRP A 309 -37.13 -10.01 1.16
CA TRP A 309 -37.71 -8.70 1.43
C TRP A 309 -37.31 -7.67 0.37
N ALA A 310 -36.04 -7.63 -0.02
CA ALA A 310 -35.53 -6.68 -1.00
C ALA A 310 -36.04 -6.93 -2.43
N THR A 311 -36.31 -8.18 -2.81
CA THR A 311 -36.80 -8.48 -4.16
C THR A 311 -38.32 -8.55 -4.26
N GLU A 312 -39.02 -8.98 -3.20
CA GLU A 312 -40.47 -9.11 -3.20
C GLU A 312 -41.18 -7.85 -2.71
N ALA A 313 -40.69 -7.19 -1.65
CA ALA A 313 -41.36 -6.01 -1.08
C ALA A 313 -40.88 -4.69 -1.70
N LEU A 314 -39.60 -4.65 -2.11
CA LEU A 314 -38.98 -3.47 -2.72
C LEU A 314 -38.85 -3.54 -4.24
N GLU A 315 -39.13 -4.71 -4.84
CA GLU A 315 -38.99 -4.95 -6.28
C GLU A 315 -37.60 -4.57 -6.82
N LEU A 316 -36.54 -4.73 -6.00
CA LEU A 316 -35.18 -4.44 -6.47
C LEU A 316 -34.79 -5.40 -7.60
N PRO A 317 -34.22 -4.89 -8.71
CA PRO A 317 -33.87 -5.72 -9.85
C PRO A 317 -32.71 -6.65 -9.50
N TRP A 318 -32.82 -7.90 -9.92
CA TRP A 318 -31.73 -8.86 -9.79
C TRP A 318 -30.49 -8.46 -10.58
N HIS A 319 -29.32 -8.76 -10.03
CA HIS A 319 -28.03 -8.55 -10.66
C HIS A 319 -27.22 -9.85 -10.65
N LYS A 320 -26.46 -10.10 -11.73
CA LYS A 320 -25.72 -11.38 -11.91
C LYS A 320 -24.73 -11.70 -10.77
N PHE A 321 -24.13 -10.66 -10.18
CA PHE A 321 -23.21 -10.81 -9.04
C PHE A 321 -23.84 -11.46 -7.82
N VAL A 322 -25.16 -11.42 -7.64
CA VAL A 322 -25.83 -12.16 -6.56
C VAL A 322 -25.53 -13.66 -6.66
N CYS A 323 -25.55 -14.22 -7.88
CA CYS A 323 -25.23 -15.62 -8.10
C CYS A 323 -23.73 -15.90 -7.91
N SER A 324 -22.84 -15.04 -8.42
CA SER A 324 -21.39 -15.20 -8.26
C SER A 324 -20.96 -15.14 -6.80
N GLU A 325 -21.46 -14.18 -6.01
CA GLU A 325 -21.18 -14.05 -4.57
C GLU A 325 -21.71 -15.24 -3.78
N ALA A 326 -22.93 -15.69 -4.08
CA ALA A 326 -23.50 -16.87 -3.46
C ALA A 326 -22.69 -18.13 -3.79
N ALA A 327 -22.17 -18.22 -5.01
CA ALA A 327 -21.38 -19.35 -5.46
C ALA A 327 -19.98 -19.36 -4.83
N GLU A 328 -19.34 -18.21 -4.69
CA GLU A 328 -18.05 -18.02 -4.01
C GLU A 328 -18.12 -18.38 -2.51
N HIS A 329 -19.20 -18.03 -1.83
CA HIS A 329 -19.33 -18.21 -0.38
C HIS A 329 -20.10 -19.48 0.04
N ASN A 330 -20.24 -20.45 -0.86
CA ASN A 330 -20.97 -21.71 -0.67
C ASN A 330 -22.42 -21.53 -0.17
N ARG A 331 -23.15 -20.55 -0.71
CA ARG A 331 -24.53 -20.23 -0.32
C ARG A 331 -25.53 -20.87 -1.27
N ILE A 332 -25.56 -22.20 -1.32
CA ILE A 332 -26.41 -22.95 -2.28
C ILE A 332 -27.90 -22.60 -2.17
N GLU A 333 -28.42 -22.35 -0.97
CA GLU A 333 -29.82 -21.97 -0.77
C GLU A 333 -30.12 -20.55 -1.27
N VAL A 334 -29.17 -19.62 -1.11
CA VAL A 334 -29.27 -18.28 -1.74
C VAL A 334 -29.25 -18.40 -3.25
N LEU A 335 -28.35 -19.21 -3.79
CA LEU A 335 -28.23 -19.40 -5.23
C LEU A 335 -29.53 -20.01 -5.82
N ARG A 336 -30.13 -20.99 -5.14
CA ARG A 336 -31.44 -21.56 -5.49
C ARG A 336 -32.55 -20.51 -5.46
N PHE A 337 -32.61 -19.72 -4.39
CA PHE A 337 -33.60 -18.65 -4.24
C PHE A 337 -33.47 -17.60 -5.34
N ALA A 338 -32.25 -17.09 -5.58
CA ALA A 338 -31.98 -16.10 -6.60
C ALA A 338 -32.36 -16.61 -8.00
N ARG A 339 -32.02 -17.87 -8.33
CA ARG A 339 -32.39 -18.46 -9.62
C ARG A 339 -33.88 -18.69 -9.78
N ALA A 340 -34.59 -19.11 -8.73
CA ALA A 340 -36.05 -19.19 -8.74
C ALA A 340 -36.71 -17.82 -8.98
N GLY A 341 -36.10 -16.75 -8.45
CA GLY A 341 -36.52 -15.36 -8.70
C GLY A 341 -36.14 -14.80 -10.07
N GLY A 342 -35.46 -15.57 -10.93
CA GLY A 342 -35.04 -15.13 -12.27
C GLY A 342 -33.73 -14.34 -12.30
N CYS A 343 -32.92 -14.37 -11.24
CA CYS A 343 -31.64 -13.67 -11.20
C CYS A 343 -30.70 -14.17 -12.31
N PRO A 344 -30.14 -13.28 -13.16
CA PRO A 344 -29.19 -13.72 -14.18
C PRO A 344 -27.93 -14.32 -13.53
N TRP A 345 -27.20 -15.11 -14.31
CA TRP A 345 -25.91 -15.68 -13.97
C TRP A 345 -25.05 -15.81 -15.23
N ASP A 346 -23.75 -15.94 -15.06
CA ASP A 346 -22.77 -16.10 -16.13
C ASP A 346 -21.62 -17.00 -15.68
N GLU A 347 -20.56 -17.07 -16.49
CA GLU A 347 -19.42 -17.96 -16.26
C GLU A 347 -18.74 -17.71 -14.90
N GLU A 348 -18.78 -16.47 -14.41
CA GLU A 348 -18.20 -16.05 -13.12
C GLU A 348 -18.79 -16.84 -11.94
N THR A 349 -20.07 -17.24 -12.03
CA THR A 349 -20.71 -18.09 -11.01
C THR A 349 -20.03 -19.45 -10.91
N CYS A 350 -19.65 -20.07 -12.03
CA CYS A 350 -18.89 -21.32 -12.02
C CYS A 350 -17.42 -21.09 -11.66
N GLU A 351 -16.81 -20.02 -12.15
CA GLU A 351 -15.40 -19.66 -11.87
C GLU A 351 -15.16 -19.48 -10.38
N ASN A 352 -16.00 -18.72 -9.67
CA ASN A 352 -15.83 -18.47 -8.25
C ASN A 352 -16.09 -19.72 -7.40
N ALA A 353 -17.12 -20.51 -7.73
CA ALA A 353 -17.33 -21.80 -7.06
C ALA A 353 -16.16 -22.78 -7.30
N ALA A 354 -15.53 -22.73 -8.48
CA ALA A 354 -14.38 -23.55 -8.80
C ALA A 354 -13.12 -23.13 -8.02
N ARG A 355 -12.87 -21.81 -7.92
CA ARG A 355 -11.75 -21.23 -7.15
C ARG A 355 -11.76 -21.65 -5.69
N GLU A 356 -12.94 -21.68 -5.07
CA GLU A 356 -13.12 -22.01 -3.65
C GLU A 356 -13.43 -23.51 -3.41
N GLY A 357 -13.43 -24.32 -4.46
CA GLY A 357 -13.58 -25.78 -4.34
C GLY A 357 -15.01 -26.25 -4.04
N HIS A 358 -16.01 -25.42 -4.32
CA HIS A 358 -17.41 -25.67 -3.99
C HIS A 358 -18.09 -26.57 -5.04
N LEU A 359 -17.66 -27.84 -5.09
CA LEU A 359 -18.10 -28.83 -6.08
C LEU A 359 -19.63 -29.05 -6.10
N ASP A 360 -20.29 -29.01 -4.95
CA ASP A 360 -21.75 -29.22 -4.88
C ASP A 360 -22.53 -28.06 -5.49
N VAL A 361 -22.02 -26.82 -5.36
CA VAL A 361 -22.57 -25.64 -6.03
C VAL A 361 -22.43 -25.79 -7.53
N LEU A 362 -21.25 -26.19 -8.03
CA LEU A 362 -21.01 -26.44 -9.46
C LEU A 362 -21.93 -27.51 -10.03
N LYS A 363 -22.06 -28.66 -9.34
CA LYS A 363 -22.98 -29.74 -9.73
C LYS A 363 -24.40 -29.23 -9.85
N TRP A 364 -24.87 -28.46 -8.87
CA TRP A 364 -26.22 -27.92 -8.88
C TRP A 364 -26.41 -26.89 -10.01
N ALA A 365 -25.45 -25.98 -10.22
CA ALA A 365 -25.53 -24.93 -11.24
C ALA A 365 -25.53 -25.52 -12.67
N ARG A 366 -24.73 -26.59 -12.89
CA ARG A 366 -24.66 -27.30 -14.17
C ARG A 366 -25.83 -28.24 -14.43
N ALA A 367 -26.63 -28.55 -13.41
CA ALA A 367 -27.85 -29.36 -13.55
C ALA A 367 -29.11 -28.54 -13.90
N GLN A 368 -29.02 -27.21 -13.98
CA GLN A 368 -30.16 -26.35 -14.35
C GLN A 368 -30.42 -26.34 -15.86
N ASP A 369 -31.59 -25.82 -16.27
CA ASP A 369 -31.98 -25.64 -17.67
C ASP A 369 -32.36 -24.17 -17.97
N PRO A 370 -31.58 -23.43 -18.79
CA PRO A 370 -30.28 -23.81 -19.32
C PRO A 370 -29.22 -23.90 -18.19
N PRO A 371 -28.18 -24.73 -18.34
CA PRO A 371 -27.17 -24.89 -17.31
C PRO A 371 -26.30 -23.63 -17.23
N CYS A 372 -25.81 -23.31 -16.02
CA CYS A 372 -24.93 -22.14 -15.84
C CYS A 372 -23.74 -22.23 -16.81
N PRO A 373 -23.46 -21.18 -17.60
CA PRO A 373 -22.34 -21.23 -18.53
C PRO A 373 -21.02 -21.35 -17.77
N TRP A 374 -20.01 -21.83 -18.47
CA TRP A 374 -18.64 -21.99 -17.97
C TRP A 374 -17.65 -21.86 -19.12
N ASN A 375 -16.39 -21.54 -18.82
CA ASN A 375 -15.34 -21.40 -19.81
C ASN A 375 -13.99 -21.94 -19.25
N TRP A 376 -12.90 -21.71 -19.97
CA TRP A 376 -11.57 -22.22 -19.60
C TRP A 376 -11.09 -21.72 -18.23
N ARG A 377 -11.55 -20.54 -17.79
CA ARG A 377 -11.27 -19.98 -16.46
C ARG A 377 -11.82 -20.87 -15.36
N THR A 378 -12.95 -21.55 -15.55
CA THR A 378 -13.47 -22.45 -14.51
C THR A 378 -12.47 -23.55 -14.16
N CYS A 379 -11.76 -24.11 -15.14
CA CYS A 379 -10.66 -25.06 -14.88
C CYS A 379 -9.41 -24.37 -14.33
N ALA A 380 -9.07 -23.18 -14.81
CA ALA A 380 -7.92 -22.43 -14.31
C ALA A 380 -8.06 -22.02 -12.84
N GLU A 381 -9.25 -21.59 -12.43
CA GLU A 381 -9.56 -21.17 -11.07
C GLU A 381 -9.61 -22.37 -10.11
N ALA A 382 -10.17 -23.50 -10.52
CA ALA A 382 -10.03 -24.75 -9.77
C ALA A 382 -8.55 -25.16 -9.59
N ALA A 383 -7.71 -24.90 -10.60
CA ALA A 383 -6.28 -25.14 -10.52
C ALA A 383 -5.57 -24.16 -9.58
N ALA A 384 -5.94 -22.88 -9.62
CA ALA A 384 -5.43 -21.83 -8.73
C ALA A 384 -5.71 -22.13 -7.25
N GLY A 385 -6.91 -22.65 -6.92
CA GLY A 385 -7.29 -23.08 -5.57
C GLY A 385 -6.79 -24.48 -5.18
N GLY A 386 -6.19 -25.22 -6.12
CA GLY A 386 -5.68 -26.57 -5.86
C GLY A 386 -6.76 -27.66 -5.76
N HIS A 387 -7.96 -27.41 -6.27
CA HIS A 387 -9.14 -28.27 -6.16
C HIS A 387 -9.18 -29.34 -7.25
N LEU A 388 -8.34 -30.38 -7.08
CA LEU A 388 -8.21 -31.49 -8.04
C LEU A 388 -9.52 -32.25 -8.28
N ASP A 389 -10.35 -32.40 -7.26
CA ASP A 389 -11.66 -33.07 -7.35
C ASP A 389 -12.65 -32.28 -8.21
N VAL A 390 -12.66 -30.95 -8.09
CA VAL A 390 -13.43 -30.05 -8.95
C VAL A 390 -12.96 -30.17 -10.40
N LEU A 391 -11.65 -30.10 -10.64
CA LEU A 391 -11.07 -30.23 -11.97
C LEU A 391 -11.41 -31.56 -12.64
N LYS A 392 -11.27 -32.68 -11.92
CA LYS A 392 -11.70 -34.01 -12.39
C LYS A 392 -13.17 -34.04 -12.77
N TRP A 393 -14.02 -33.46 -11.93
CA TRP A 393 -15.45 -33.42 -12.21
C TRP A 393 -15.80 -32.55 -13.43
N CYS A 394 -15.18 -31.38 -13.57
CA CYS A 394 -15.36 -30.47 -14.71
C CYS A 394 -14.94 -31.15 -16.03
N ARG A 395 -13.82 -31.88 -16.03
CA ARG A 395 -13.31 -32.61 -17.20
C ARG A 395 -14.11 -33.87 -17.54
N ALA A 396 -14.87 -34.42 -16.59
CA ALA A 396 -15.76 -35.56 -16.82
C ALA A 396 -17.13 -35.20 -17.45
N GLN A 397 -17.48 -33.91 -17.58
CA GLN A 397 -18.77 -33.50 -18.17
C GLN A 397 -18.82 -33.67 -19.69
N THR A 398 -20.02 -33.57 -20.28
CA THR A 398 -20.24 -33.65 -21.73
C THR A 398 -21.03 -32.42 -22.23
N PRO A 399 -20.43 -31.53 -23.06
CA PRO A 399 -18.99 -31.47 -23.37
C PRO A 399 -18.16 -31.16 -22.10
N PRO A 400 -16.89 -31.57 -22.05
CA PRO A 400 -16.04 -31.30 -20.90
C PRO A 400 -15.79 -29.79 -20.79
N CYS A 401 -15.62 -29.29 -19.56
CA CYS A 401 -15.23 -27.89 -19.37
C CYS A 401 -13.93 -27.63 -20.14
N PRO A 402 -13.87 -26.60 -21.00
CA PRO A 402 -12.64 -26.30 -21.71
C PRO A 402 -11.54 -25.92 -20.72
N TRP A 403 -10.30 -26.05 -21.16
CA TRP A 403 -9.11 -25.60 -20.44
C TRP A 403 -8.07 -25.10 -21.44
N ASN A 404 -7.09 -24.35 -20.95
CA ASN A 404 -5.97 -23.83 -21.70
C ASN A 404 -4.71 -23.87 -20.80
N ASP A 405 -3.61 -23.30 -21.31
CA ASP A 405 -2.34 -23.20 -20.61
C ASP A 405 -2.41 -22.44 -19.28
N ASP A 406 -3.39 -21.56 -19.10
CA ASP A 406 -3.64 -20.91 -17.81
C ASP A 406 -3.95 -21.94 -16.71
N THR A 407 -4.59 -23.08 -17.02
CA THR A 407 -4.84 -24.12 -16.01
C THR A 407 -3.55 -24.70 -15.43
N CYS A 408 -2.53 -24.95 -16.26
CA CYS A 408 -1.21 -25.38 -15.77
C CYS A 408 -0.47 -24.24 -15.06
N SER A 409 -0.58 -23.02 -15.58
CA SER A 409 0.09 -21.82 -15.04
C SER A 409 -0.43 -21.43 -13.65
N GLU A 410 -1.73 -21.46 -13.44
CA GLU A 410 -2.36 -21.18 -12.15
C GLU A 410 -2.07 -22.28 -11.12
N ALA A 411 -2.12 -23.56 -11.52
CA ALA A 411 -1.69 -24.66 -10.65
C ALA A 411 -0.21 -24.52 -10.24
N ALA A 412 0.62 -24.02 -11.16
CA ALA A 412 2.04 -23.77 -10.91
C ALA A 412 2.26 -22.59 -9.95
N GLU A 413 1.54 -21.47 -10.12
CA GLU A 413 1.62 -20.32 -9.20
C GLU A 413 1.14 -20.69 -7.80
N GLY A 414 0.02 -21.42 -7.67
CA GLY A 414 -0.50 -21.88 -6.38
C GLY A 414 0.32 -23.00 -5.72
N GLY A 415 1.34 -23.54 -6.40
CA GLY A 415 2.18 -24.61 -5.86
C GLY A 415 1.49 -25.98 -5.82
N HIS A 416 0.43 -26.18 -6.60
CA HIS A 416 -0.40 -27.39 -6.62
C HIS A 416 0.14 -28.48 -7.56
N LEU A 417 1.27 -29.09 -7.19
CA LEU A 417 1.97 -30.09 -8.02
C LEU A 417 1.09 -31.28 -8.44
N GLU A 418 0.24 -31.79 -7.57
CA GLU A 418 -0.62 -32.94 -7.89
C GLU A 418 -1.73 -32.58 -8.89
N VAL A 419 -2.21 -31.34 -8.89
CA VAL A 419 -3.13 -30.83 -9.92
C VAL A 419 -2.42 -30.79 -11.26
N LEU A 420 -1.20 -30.26 -11.29
CA LEU A 420 -0.41 -30.10 -12.50
C LEU A 420 -0.06 -31.46 -13.12
N LYS A 421 0.41 -32.43 -12.31
CA LYS A 421 0.65 -33.82 -12.75
C LYS A 421 -0.60 -34.46 -13.35
N TRP A 422 -1.75 -34.30 -12.69
CA TRP A 422 -2.99 -34.86 -13.19
C TRP A 422 -3.42 -34.21 -14.51
N ALA A 423 -3.40 -32.88 -14.62
CA ALA A 423 -3.79 -32.17 -15.84
C ALA A 423 -2.90 -32.52 -17.04
N ARG A 424 -1.62 -32.83 -16.80
CA ARG A 424 -0.67 -33.31 -17.80
C ARG A 424 -0.83 -34.78 -18.18
N SER A 425 -1.55 -35.57 -17.38
CA SER A 425 -1.80 -37.00 -17.64
C SER A 425 -3.08 -37.28 -18.45
N GLU A 426 -3.94 -36.28 -18.63
CA GLU A 426 -5.20 -36.41 -19.39
C GLU A 426 -4.97 -36.41 -20.92
N ASP A 427 -5.98 -36.80 -21.70
CA ASP A 427 -5.96 -36.84 -23.17
C ASP A 427 -7.09 -36.00 -23.80
N PRO A 428 -6.80 -34.91 -24.55
CA PRO A 428 -5.47 -34.32 -24.74
C PRO A 428 -4.97 -33.67 -23.45
N PRO A 429 -3.65 -33.63 -23.19
CA PRO A 429 -3.12 -33.07 -21.96
C PRO A 429 -3.27 -31.55 -21.94
N CYS A 430 -3.47 -30.97 -20.75
CA CYS A 430 -3.51 -29.52 -20.59
C CYS A 430 -2.18 -28.91 -21.07
N PRO A 431 -2.17 -27.97 -22.02
CA PRO A 431 -0.92 -27.46 -22.59
C PRO A 431 -0.12 -26.67 -21.55
N PHE A 432 1.20 -26.59 -21.74
CA PHE A 432 2.01 -25.57 -21.10
C PHE A 432 1.97 -24.28 -21.93
N SER A 433 2.17 -23.14 -21.27
CA SER A 433 2.34 -21.90 -22.01
C SER A 433 3.60 -21.96 -22.88
N LEU A 434 3.44 -21.60 -24.15
CA LEU A 434 4.55 -21.59 -25.12
C LEU A 434 5.60 -20.53 -24.81
N ASP A 435 5.23 -19.46 -24.11
CA ASP A 435 6.12 -18.38 -23.72
C ASP A 435 6.93 -18.68 -22.43
N GLY A 436 6.68 -19.83 -21.80
CA GLY A 436 7.32 -20.24 -20.55
C GLY A 436 6.73 -19.63 -19.27
N ALA A 437 5.56 -18.99 -19.34
CA ALA A 437 4.86 -18.43 -18.17
C ALA A 437 4.64 -19.47 -17.07
N THR A 438 4.20 -20.69 -17.42
CA THR A 438 3.98 -21.77 -16.45
C THR A 438 5.20 -22.04 -15.58
N PHE A 439 6.40 -22.10 -16.18
CA PHE A 439 7.65 -22.33 -15.44
C PHE A 439 8.02 -21.13 -14.56
N SER A 440 7.81 -19.91 -15.06
CA SER A 440 8.10 -18.68 -14.32
C SER A 440 7.18 -18.47 -13.13
N LEU A 441 5.91 -18.85 -13.25
CA LEU A 441 4.95 -18.82 -12.15
C LEU A 441 5.24 -19.91 -11.11
N ALA A 442 5.63 -21.10 -11.55
CA ALA A 442 6.16 -22.12 -10.64
C ALA A 442 7.39 -21.63 -9.86
N ALA A 443 8.26 -20.85 -10.50
CA ALA A 443 9.43 -20.27 -9.84
C ALA A 443 9.04 -19.25 -8.77
N LYS A 444 7.93 -18.52 -8.97
CA LYS A 444 7.37 -17.52 -8.06
C LYS A 444 6.63 -18.10 -6.85
N GLY A 445 5.84 -19.17 -7.01
CA GLY A 445 4.99 -19.69 -5.93
C GLY A 445 5.11 -21.19 -5.65
N GLY A 446 5.66 -21.96 -6.58
CA GLY A 446 5.82 -23.41 -6.47
C GLY A 446 7.07 -23.87 -5.71
N THR A 447 7.21 -25.20 -5.58
CA THR A 447 8.35 -25.83 -4.90
C THR A 447 9.44 -26.28 -5.87
N VAL A 448 10.64 -26.59 -5.35
CA VAL A 448 11.73 -27.15 -6.18
C VAL A 448 11.31 -28.47 -6.83
N GLU A 449 10.53 -29.31 -6.14
CA GLU A 449 9.99 -30.55 -6.70
C GLU A 449 9.07 -30.29 -7.90
N MET A 450 8.29 -29.21 -7.86
CA MET A 450 7.49 -28.80 -9.00
C MET A 450 8.35 -28.32 -10.17
N LEU A 451 9.39 -27.52 -9.91
CA LEU A 451 10.33 -27.10 -10.95
C LEU A 451 11.06 -28.28 -11.58
N GLN A 452 11.44 -29.29 -10.79
CA GLN A 452 12.01 -30.54 -11.27
C GLN A 452 11.06 -31.27 -12.20
N TYR A 453 9.79 -31.37 -11.81
CA TYR A 453 8.74 -31.98 -12.63
C TYR A 453 8.57 -31.23 -13.96
N LEU A 454 8.36 -29.91 -13.93
CA LEU A 454 8.19 -29.09 -15.12
C LEU A 454 9.40 -29.17 -16.05
N TRP A 455 10.62 -29.19 -15.50
CA TRP A 455 11.84 -29.36 -16.28
C TRP A 455 11.90 -30.73 -16.95
N SER A 456 11.52 -31.79 -16.24
CA SER A 456 11.51 -33.15 -16.79
C SER A 456 10.47 -33.36 -17.90
N GLU A 457 9.35 -32.64 -17.83
CA GLU A 457 8.28 -32.67 -18.82
C GLU A 457 8.55 -31.76 -20.04
N GLY A 458 9.69 -31.07 -20.07
CA GLY A 458 10.04 -30.16 -21.16
C GLY A 458 9.19 -28.88 -21.21
N CYS A 459 8.65 -28.43 -20.06
CA CYS A 459 7.98 -27.14 -19.97
C CYS A 459 8.93 -26.02 -20.40
N PRO A 460 8.52 -25.10 -21.29
CA PRO A 460 9.39 -24.02 -21.75
C PRO A 460 9.89 -23.15 -20.59
N LEU A 461 11.20 -22.90 -20.56
CA LEU A 461 11.85 -21.96 -19.66
C LEU A 461 12.02 -20.62 -20.36
N ASN A 462 11.79 -19.51 -19.66
CA ASN A 462 12.05 -18.17 -20.18
C ASN A 462 12.98 -17.36 -19.24
N HIS A 463 13.47 -16.21 -19.71
CA HIS A 463 14.40 -15.38 -18.95
C HIS A 463 13.76 -14.67 -17.74
N TYR A 464 12.45 -14.77 -17.55
CA TYR A 464 11.75 -14.22 -16.38
C TYR A 464 11.74 -15.18 -15.18
N SER A 465 12.00 -16.48 -15.35
CA SER A 465 11.86 -17.46 -14.26
C SER A 465 12.78 -17.14 -13.06
N THR A 466 14.02 -16.74 -13.31
CA THR A 466 14.97 -16.32 -12.25
C THR A 466 14.52 -15.02 -11.58
N ALA A 467 13.95 -14.09 -12.34
CA ALA A 467 13.44 -12.83 -11.82
C ALA A 467 12.19 -13.02 -10.94
N PHE A 468 11.33 -13.98 -11.30
CA PHE A 468 10.11 -14.32 -10.57
C PHE A 468 10.42 -15.04 -9.26
N ALA A 469 11.37 -15.99 -9.26
CA ALA A 469 11.89 -16.55 -8.01
C ALA A 469 12.53 -15.48 -7.11
N ALA A 470 13.26 -14.53 -7.71
CA ALA A 470 13.93 -13.48 -6.97
C ALA A 470 12.96 -12.48 -6.31
N VAL A 471 11.91 -12.02 -7.00
CA VAL A 471 10.91 -11.08 -6.43
C VAL A 471 10.04 -11.73 -5.36
N ALA A 472 9.86 -13.05 -5.41
CA ALA A 472 9.14 -13.80 -4.38
C ALA A 472 10.02 -14.24 -3.20
N GLY A 473 11.35 -14.06 -3.30
CA GLY A 473 12.28 -14.45 -2.25
C GLY A 473 12.57 -15.95 -2.20
N ASN A 474 12.17 -16.71 -3.21
CA ASN A 474 12.33 -18.16 -3.27
C ASN A 474 13.76 -18.55 -3.65
N LEU A 475 14.65 -18.47 -2.67
CA LEU A 475 16.08 -18.74 -2.84
C LEU A 475 16.35 -20.17 -3.36
N ASP A 476 15.60 -21.17 -2.92
CA ASP A 476 15.83 -22.56 -3.35
C ASP A 476 15.38 -22.80 -4.80
N ASN A 477 14.28 -22.19 -5.23
CA ASN A 477 13.88 -22.17 -6.63
C ASN A 477 14.93 -21.48 -7.50
N LEU A 478 15.47 -20.35 -7.02
CA LEU A 478 16.52 -19.63 -7.73
C LEU A 478 17.80 -20.46 -7.84
N LYS A 479 18.23 -21.15 -6.77
CA LYS A 479 19.36 -22.10 -6.80
C LYS A 479 19.12 -23.22 -7.80
N PHE A 480 17.91 -23.79 -7.85
CA PHE A 480 17.56 -24.82 -8.82
C PHE A 480 17.66 -24.30 -10.27
N LEU A 481 17.07 -23.14 -10.56
CA LEU A 481 17.10 -22.53 -11.89
C LEU A 481 18.54 -22.25 -12.37
N CYS A 482 19.39 -21.71 -11.50
CA CYS A 482 20.77 -21.38 -11.85
C CYS A 482 21.65 -22.63 -11.92
N GLY A 483 21.47 -23.57 -10.98
CA GLY A 483 22.29 -24.76 -10.84
C GLY A 483 21.97 -25.84 -11.85
N VAL A 484 20.68 -26.14 -12.03
CA VAL A 484 20.18 -27.26 -12.86
C VAL A 484 19.78 -26.77 -14.24
N CYS A 485 18.85 -25.81 -14.33
CA CYS A 485 18.35 -25.33 -15.63
C CYS A 485 19.36 -24.45 -16.38
N LYS A 486 20.44 -24.02 -15.71
CA LYS A 486 21.43 -23.06 -16.23
C LYS A 486 20.78 -21.78 -16.75
N ALA A 487 19.71 -21.34 -16.08
CA ALA A 487 18.99 -20.13 -16.44
C ALA A 487 19.91 -18.89 -16.34
N PRO A 488 19.85 -17.96 -17.31
CA PRO A 488 20.70 -16.78 -17.29
C PRO A 488 20.33 -15.86 -16.12
N ILE A 489 21.37 -15.24 -15.56
CA ILE A 489 21.25 -14.25 -14.48
C ILE A 489 21.67 -12.90 -15.05
N SER A 490 20.89 -11.88 -14.78
CA SER A 490 21.12 -10.50 -15.24
C SER A 490 20.86 -9.51 -14.11
N SER A 491 21.21 -8.23 -14.34
CA SER A 491 20.94 -7.17 -13.37
C SER A 491 19.45 -6.97 -13.08
N PHE A 492 18.57 -7.46 -13.96
CA PHE A 492 17.14 -7.50 -13.72
C PHE A 492 16.76 -8.43 -12.55
N VAL A 493 17.49 -9.52 -12.34
CA VAL A 493 17.25 -10.46 -11.22
C VAL A 493 17.59 -9.80 -9.89
N ALA A 494 18.73 -9.10 -9.81
CA ALA A 494 19.10 -8.32 -8.63
C ALA A 494 18.10 -7.18 -8.35
N MET A 495 17.63 -6.50 -9.41
CA MET A 495 16.57 -5.49 -9.27
C MET A 495 15.30 -6.09 -8.67
N LYS A 496 14.86 -7.25 -9.16
CA LYS A 496 13.64 -7.90 -8.68
C LYS A 496 13.76 -8.44 -7.25
N ALA A 497 14.92 -8.96 -6.86
CA ALA A 497 15.20 -9.31 -5.45
C ALA A 497 15.13 -8.07 -4.53
N ALA A 498 15.63 -6.92 -4.99
CA ALA A 498 15.57 -5.67 -4.24
C ALA A 498 14.13 -5.11 -4.13
N GLU A 499 13.35 -5.20 -5.21
CA GLU A 499 11.93 -4.81 -5.25
C GLU A 499 11.04 -5.69 -4.34
N GLY A 500 11.35 -6.98 -4.23
CA GLY A 500 10.69 -7.90 -3.30
C GLY A 500 11.11 -7.78 -1.84
N ASP A 501 12.04 -6.88 -1.51
CA ASP A 501 12.63 -6.73 -0.17
C ASP A 501 13.37 -8.00 0.34
N HIS A 502 14.08 -8.71 -0.54
CA HIS A 502 14.75 -9.97 -0.20
C HIS A 502 16.27 -9.85 -0.13
N LEU A 503 16.79 -9.34 0.99
CA LEU A 503 18.22 -9.15 1.21
C LEU A 503 19.04 -10.45 1.09
N GLU A 504 18.52 -11.57 1.60
CA GLU A 504 19.24 -12.86 1.57
C GLU A 504 19.41 -13.39 0.14
N VAL A 505 18.43 -13.14 -0.74
CA VAL A 505 18.57 -13.44 -2.18
C VAL A 505 19.65 -12.58 -2.82
N LEU A 506 19.70 -11.29 -2.49
CA LEU A 506 20.76 -10.38 -2.99
C LEU A 506 22.15 -10.79 -2.52
N LYS A 507 22.31 -11.16 -1.24
CA LYS A 507 23.57 -11.69 -0.72
C LYS A 507 24.00 -12.95 -1.46
N TRP A 508 23.09 -13.90 -1.63
CA TRP A 508 23.39 -15.11 -2.38
C TRP A 508 23.78 -14.81 -3.84
N LEU A 509 23.03 -13.95 -4.54
CA LEU A 509 23.33 -13.52 -5.91
C LEU A 509 24.71 -12.87 -6.04
N ARG A 510 25.17 -12.18 -5.00
CA ARG A 510 26.44 -11.45 -5.00
C ARG A 510 27.62 -12.32 -4.57
N GLU A 511 27.43 -13.13 -3.53
CA GLU A 511 28.50 -13.78 -2.78
C GLU A 511 28.69 -15.25 -3.18
N SER A 512 27.64 -15.90 -3.69
CA SER A 512 27.64 -17.35 -3.97
C SER A 512 27.80 -17.71 -5.46
N LEU A 513 27.69 -16.74 -6.37
CA LEU A 513 27.77 -16.96 -7.81
C LEU A 513 29.13 -16.59 -8.40
N ASP A 514 29.59 -17.38 -9.38
CA ASP A 514 30.79 -17.11 -10.16
C ASP A 514 30.48 -17.21 -11.68
N PRO A 515 30.49 -16.08 -12.43
CA PRO A 515 30.69 -14.72 -11.96
C PRO A 515 29.51 -14.22 -11.09
N PRO A 516 29.74 -13.25 -10.17
CA PRO A 516 28.67 -12.63 -9.39
C PRO A 516 27.57 -12.02 -10.27
N CYS A 517 26.32 -12.03 -9.79
CA CYS A 517 25.22 -11.37 -10.48
C CYS A 517 25.59 -9.90 -10.76
N PRO A 518 25.51 -9.43 -12.02
CA PRO A 518 25.69 -8.02 -12.31
C PRO A 518 24.56 -7.23 -11.66
N TRP A 519 24.83 -5.99 -11.25
CA TRP A 519 23.80 -5.02 -10.86
C TRP A 519 24.07 -3.67 -11.48
N ASN A 520 23.03 -2.85 -11.58
CA ASN A 520 23.09 -1.47 -12.04
C ASN A 520 22.19 -0.59 -11.16
N ALA A 521 22.05 0.69 -11.50
CA ALA A 521 21.29 1.65 -10.70
C ALA A 521 19.85 1.20 -10.39
N SER A 522 19.26 0.38 -11.26
CA SER A 522 17.90 -0.16 -11.08
C SER A 522 17.78 -1.02 -9.83
N ALA A 523 18.83 -1.68 -9.34
CA ALA A 523 18.76 -2.43 -8.09
C ALA A 523 18.49 -1.50 -6.89
N CYS A 524 19.10 -0.31 -6.86
CA CYS A 524 18.77 0.72 -5.88
C CYS A 524 17.36 1.27 -6.11
N THR A 525 16.91 1.39 -7.37
CA THR A 525 15.53 1.79 -7.69
C THR A 525 14.51 0.79 -7.12
N GLY A 526 14.70 -0.52 -7.32
CA GLY A 526 13.84 -1.56 -6.76
C GLY A 526 13.80 -1.52 -5.23
N ALA A 527 14.96 -1.38 -4.57
CA ALA A 527 15.02 -1.22 -3.12
C ALA A 527 14.29 0.03 -2.62
N ALA A 528 14.36 1.12 -3.40
CA ALA A 528 13.66 2.36 -3.09
C ALA A 528 12.13 2.23 -3.30
N GLU A 529 11.67 1.48 -4.30
CA GLU A 529 10.25 1.14 -4.48
C GLU A 529 9.71 0.28 -3.33
N ALA A 530 10.49 -0.68 -2.85
CA ALA A 530 10.15 -1.52 -1.72
C ALA A 530 10.10 -0.74 -0.38
N GLY A 531 10.76 0.42 -0.33
CA GLY A 531 10.86 1.22 0.89
C GLY A 531 11.97 0.74 1.86
N SER A 532 12.93 -0.05 1.35
CA SER A 532 13.92 -0.79 2.13
C SER A 532 15.27 -0.05 2.23
N ILE A 533 15.50 0.58 3.37
CA ILE A 533 16.78 1.24 3.69
C ILE A 533 17.90 0.22 3.86
N GLU A 534 17.58 -0.97 4.37
CA GLU A 534 18.57 -2.03 4.63
C GLU A 534 19.19 -2.53 3.32
N ILE A 535 18.35 -2.85 2.32
CA ILE A 535 18.83 -3.26 1.01
C ILE A 535 19.59 -2.13 0.32
N LEU A 536 19.08 -0.90 0.38
CA LEU A 536 19.80 0.28 -0.14
C LEU A 536 21.19 0.40 0.50
N ALA A 537 21.30 0.25 1.82
CA ALA A 537 22.57 0.30 2.53
C ALA A 537 23.51 -0.84 2.08
N TYR A 538 23.01 -2.06 1.95
CA TYR A 538 23.78 -3.21 1.48
C TYR A 538 24.28 -3.02 0.04
N LEU A 539 23.41 -2.63 -0.89
CA LEU A 539 23.76 -2.38 -2.29
C LEU A 539 24.84 -1.30 -2.40
N ARG A 540 24.73 -0.23 -1.59
CA ARG A 540 25.72 0.86 -1.58
C ARG A 540 27.05 0.46 -0.99
N GLN A 541 27.06 -0.27 0.12
CA GLN A 541 28.29 -0.81 0.71
C GLN A 541 29.05 -1.71 -0.25
N ASN A 542 28.33 -2.44 -1.12
CA ASN A 542 28.92 -3.33 -2.13
C ASN A 542 29.20 -2.65 -3.48
N GLY A 543 29.06 -1.33 -3.58
CA GLY A 543 29.43 -0.56 -4.78
C GLY A 543 28.39 -0.59 -5.91
N CYS A 544 27.13 -0.93 -5.63
CA CYS A 544 26.05 -0.75 -6.60
C CYS A 544 25.89 0.75 -6.93
N PRO A 545 25.87 1.14 -8.21
CA PRO A 545 25.54 2.51 -8.57
C PRO A 545 24.09 2.84 -8.21
N TRP A 546 23.77 4.12 -8.15
CA TRP A 546 22.41 4.65 -8.09
C TRP A 546 22.30 5.86 -9.01
N ASN A 547 21.08 6.29 -9.30
CA ASN A 547 20.79 7.51 -10.04
C ASN A 547 19.51 8.14 -9.47
N ALA A 548 19.04 9.22 -10.10
CA ALA A 548 17.83 9.92 -9.67
C ALA A 548 16.56 9.05 -9.69
N ASP A 549 16.55 7.93 -10.43
CA ASP A 549 15.38 7.06 -10.53
C ASP A 549 15.04 6.41 -9.19
N ALA A 550 16.04 6.08 -8.35
CA ALA A 550 15.79 5.59 -7.00
C ALA A 550 15.08 6.64 -6.13
N PHE A 551 15.43 7.92 -6.29
CA PHE A 551 14.78 9.01 -5.59
C PHE A 551 13.34 9.23 -6.11
N ILE A 552 13.12 9.18 -7.42
CA ILE A 552 11.80 9.31 -8.04
C ILE A 552 10.87 8.15 -7.64
N ALA A 553 11.38 6.92 -7.66
CA ALA A 553 10.67 5.71 -7.24
C ALA A 553 10.18 5.79 -5.78
N ALA A 554 11.07 6.16 -4.86
CA ALA A 554 10.68 6.35 -3.46
C ALA A 554 9.61 7.45 -3.30
N ALA A 555 9.65 8.51 -4.11
CA ALA A 555 8.65 9.57 -4.10
C ALA A 555 7.29 9.08 -4.59
N GLY A 556 7.25 8.35 -5.71
CA GLY A 556 6.02 7.78 -6.28
C GLY A 556 5.36 6.69 -5.43
N ARG A 557 6.11 6.05 -4.53
CA ARG A 557 5.59 5.07 -3.56
C ARG A 557 5.34 5.65 -2.16
N GLY A 558 5.67 6.93 -1.94
CA GLY A 558 5.40 7.60 -0.66
C GLY A 558 6.39 7.31 0.45
N HIS A 559 7.58 6.78 0.12
CA HIS A 559 8.58 6.34 1.09
C HIS A 559 9.46 7.49 1.59
N LEU A 560 8.87 8.41 2.35
CA LEU A 560 9.54 9.63 2.86
C LEU A 560 10.85 9.35 3.62
N ALA A 561 10.88 8.28 4.44
CA ALA A 561 12.09 7.90 5.17
C ALA A 561 13.24 7.47 4.22
N VAL A 562 12.90 6.78 3.12
CA VAL A 562 13.87 6.41 2.09
C VAL A 562 14.38 7.66 1.36
N LEU A 563 13.49 8.61 1.02
CA LEU A 563 13.91 9.87 0.40
C LEU A 563 14.90 10.66 1.26
N LYS A 564 14.60 10.79 2.56
CA LYS A 564 15.50 11.45 3.52
C LYS A 564 16.85 10.73 3.59
N TRP A 565 16.84 9.40 3.61
CA TRP A 565 18.05 8.58 3.63
C TRP A 565 18.86 8.70 2.33
N LEU A 566 18.22 8.61 1.16
CA LEU A 566 18.86 8.77 -0.14
C LEU A 566 19.54 10.14 -0.25
N ARG A 567 18.85 11.19 0.20
CA ARG A 567 19.40 12.56 0.21
C ARG A 567 20.61 12.68 1.14
N SER A 568 20.53 12.14 2.36
CA SER A 568 21.62 12.25 3.34
C SER A 568 22.88 11.49 2.91
N HIS A 569 22.75 10.51 2.00
CA HIS A 569 23.86 9.72 1.48
C HIS A 569 24.31 10.15 0.07
N GLY A 570 23.81 11.29 -0.43
CA GLY A 570 24.26 11.88 -1.70
C GLY A 570 23.76 11.15 -2.95
N CYS A 571 22.59 10.50 -2.89
CA CYS A 571 21.90 10.06 -4.10
C CYS A 571 21.57 11.29 -4.94
N PRO A 572 21.89 11.30 -6.26
CA PRO A 572 21.56 12.43 -7.12
C PRO A 572 20.07 12.75 -7.02
N GLY A 573 19.75 13.96 -6.58
CA GLY A 573 18.38 14.46 -6.64
C GLY A 573 17.95 14.65 -8.11
N PRO A 574 16.63 14.78 -8.36
CA PRO A 574 16.11 15.03 -9.70
C PRO A 574 16.61 16.37 -10.30
N ASP A 575 17.10 17.29 -9.47
CA ASP A 575 17.75 18.56 -9.83
C ASP A 575 19.12 18.40 -10.51
N GLN A 576 19.85 17.32 -10.20
CA GLN A 576 21.21 17.10 -10.72
C GLN A 576 21.26 16.36 -12.07
N GLN A 577 20.12 15.89 -12.59
CA GLN A 577 20.02 15.18 -13.89
C GLN A 577 18.78 15.57 -14.69
N ALA A 578 18.38 16.85 -14.65
CA ALA A 578 17.26 17.38 -15.43
C ALA A 578 17.51 17.27 -16.94
N SER A 579 17.26 16.08 -17.50
CA SER A 579 17.00 15.92 -18.93
C SER A 579 15.56 16.39 -19.18
N PRO A 580 15.31 17.26 -20.16
CA PRO A 580 13.93 17.64 -20.51
C PRO A 580 13.15 16.37 -20.89
N GLY A 581 12.15 16.02 -20.09
CA GLY A 581 11.25 14.87 -20.34
C GLY A 581 11.23 13.73 -19.31
N ARG A 582 11.99 13.79 -18.19
CA ARG A 582 11.82 12.82 -17.08
C ARG A 582 10.73 13.27 -16.10
N PRO A 583 9.91 12.36 -15.54
CA PRO A 583 9.01 12.69 -14.43
C PRO A 583 9.80 13.26 -13.26
N GLN A 584 9.50 14.49 -12.88
CA GLN A 584 10.07 15.09 -11.68
C GLN A 584 9.59 14.29 -10.46
N ALA A 585 10.40 14.17 -9.40
CA ALA A 585 10.00 13.46 -8.18
C ALA A 585 8.68 14.00 -7.59
N CYS A 586 8.40 15.30 -7.79
CA CYS A 586 7.12 15.92 -7.47
C CYS A 586 5.96 15.34 -8.30
N ALA A 587 6.14 15.17 -9.62
CA ALA A 587 5.10 14.56 -10.47
C ALA A 587 4.83 13.10 -10.09
N ALA A 588 5.87 12.33 -9.77
CA ALA A 588 5.72 10.95 -9.28
C ALA A 588 4.98 10.90 -7.93
N ALA A 589 5.35 11.77 -6.98
CA ALA A 589 4.63 11.86 -5.70
C ALA A 589 3.17 12.32 -5.89
N ALA A 590 2.90 13.19 -6.87
CA ALA A 590 1.56 13.64 -7.20
C ALA A 590 0.69 12.53 -7.83
N ASP A 591 1.28 11.73 -8.73
CA ASP A 591 0.66 10.54 -9.31
C ASP A 591 0.30 9.49 -8.24
N GLY A 592 1.20 9.26 -7.28
CA GLY A 592 0.97 8.38 -6.13
C GLY A 592 0.03 8.95 -5.06
N GLY A 593 -0.31 10.23 -5.13
CA GLY A 593 -1.15 10.91 -4.13
C GLY A 593 -0.46 11.16 -2.79
N HIS A 594 0.87 11.25 -2.77
CA HIS A 594 1.68 11.32 -1.56
C HIS A 594 1.95 12.77 -1.12
N LEU A 595 0.94 13.38 -0.48
CA LEU A 595 0.98 14.79 -0.05
C LEU A 595 2.17 15.13 0.87
N GLU A 596 2.48 14.28 1.84
CA GLU A 596 3.60 14.53 2.77
C GLU A 596 4.97 14.51 2.08
N VAL A 597 5.10 13.69 1.04
CA VAL A 597 6.30 13.71 0.19
C VAL A 597 6.36 15.03 -0.59
N LEU A 598 5.26 15.49 -1.18
CA LEU A 598 5.21 16.77 -1.90
C LEU A 598 5.53 17.97 -1.00
N LYS A 599 4.95 18.01 0.21
CA LYS A 599 5.24 19.04 1.21
C LYS A 599 6.74 19.07 1.54
N TRP A 600 7.33 17.91 1.84
CA TRP A 600 8.75 17.80 2.14
C TRP A 600 9.65 18.18 0.95
N LEU A 601 9.31 17.76 -0.27
CA LEU A 601 10.03 18.15 -1.49
C LEU A 601 10.00 19.66 -1.71
N ARG A 602 8.91 20.34 -1.36
CA ARG A 602 8.81 21.81 -1.44
C ARG A 602 9.63 22.48 -0.34
N SER A 603 9.38 22.12 0.92
CA SER A 603 9.92 22.85 2.07
C SER A 603 11.42 22.61 2.25
N GLU A 604 11.86 21.36 2.13
CA GLU A 604 13.23 20.97 2.46
C GLU A 604 14.10 20.84 1.21
N CYS A 605 13.53 20.46 0.06
CA CYS A 605 14.30 20.28 -1.19
C CYS A 605 14.22 21.48 -2.13
N SER A 606 13.37 22.47 -1.87
CA SER A 606 13.11 23.61 -2.75
C SER A 606 12.83 23.20 -4.20
N MET A 607 12.22 22.01 -4.40
CA MET A 607 11.96 21.47 -5.72
C MET A 607 10.79 22.22 -6.36
N PRO A 608 10.92 22.69 -7.61
CA PRO A 608 9.78 23.25 -8.32
C PRO A 608 8.76 22.15 -8.59
N TRP A 609 7.48 22.48 -8.51
CA TRP A 609 6.44 21.75 -9.22
C TRP A 609 5.88 22.67 -10.30
N ASP A 610 5.57 22.10 -11.45
CA ASP A 610 4.95 22.80 -12.57
C ASP A 610 3.61 22.12 -12.93
N GLY A 611 3.03 22.49 -14.07
CA GLY A 611 1.77 21.90 -14.54
C GLY A 611 1.80 20.37 -14.69
N THR A 612 2.99 19.75 -14.78
CA THR A 612 3.12 18.29 -14.85
C THR A 612 2.68 17.58 -13.57
N CYS A 613 2.85 18.22 -12.40
CA CYS A 613 2.41 17.67 -11.12
C CYS A 613 0.89 17.66 -11.00
N ALA A 614 0.25 18.77 -11.41
CA ALA A 614 -1.20 18.87 -11.46
C ALA A 614 -1.79 17.88 -12.48
N LEU A 615 -1.16 17.72 -13.65
CA LEU A 615 -1.56 16.74 -14.66
C LEU A 615 -1.49 15.30 -14.13
N ALA A 616 -0.41 14.96 -13.43
CA ALA A 616 -0.21 13.63 -12.85
C ALA A 616 -1.29 13.31 -11.81
N ALA A 617 -1.53 14.22 -10.86
CA ALA A 617 -2.60 14.07 -9.87
C ALA A 617 -3.99 13.94 -10.51
N LEU A 618 -4.24 14.71 -11.58
CA LEU A 618 -5.51 14.68 -12.31
C LEU A 618 -5.74 13.34 -13.03
N ARG A 619 -4.73 12.84 -13.76
CA ARG A 619 -4.81 11.55 -14.46
C ARG A 619 -4.95 10.37 -13.49
N ALA A 620 -4.29 10.42 -12.34
CA ALA A 620 -4.31 9.35 -11.35
C ALA A 620 -5.48 9.44 -10.35
N GLY A 621 -6.43 10.38 -10.53
CA GLY A 621 -7.60 10.46 -9.65
C GLY A 621 -7.31 11.00 -8.24
N ARG A 622 -6.17 11.68 -8.02
CA ARG A 622 -5.67 12.11 -6.70
C ARG A 622 -6.24 13.46 -6.28
N LEU A 623 -7.54 13.48 -5.95
CA LEU A 623 -8.28 14.72 -5.64
C LEU A 623 -7.63 15.59 -4.56
N GLN A 624 -7.23 15.03 -3.41
CA GLN A 624 -6.65 15.81 -2.31
C GLN A 624 -5.31 16.45 -2.68
N THR A 625 -4.49 15.70 -3.41
CA THR A 625 -3.22 16.21 -3.94
C THR A 625 -3.46 17.32 -4.97
N LEU A 626 -4.44 17.16 -5.85
CA LEU A 626 -4.81 18.17 -6.84
C LEU A 626 -5.32 19.46 -6.17
N LYS A 627 -6.18 19.36 -5.16
CA LYS A 627 -6.66 20.52 -4.37
C LYS A 627 -5.49 21.29 -3.78
N TRP A 628 -4.57 20.59 -3.13
CA TRP A 628 -3.41 21.22 -2.49
C TRP A 628 -2.49 21.91 -3.51
N LEU A 629 -2.24 21.27 -4.67
CA LEU A 629 -1.42 21.84 -5.74
C LEU A 629 -2.02 23.14 -6.31
N VAL A 630 -3.33 23.14 -6.60
CA VAL A 630 -4.05 24.28 -7.20
C VAL A 630 -4.27 25.43 -6.19
N ALA A 631 -4.36 25.12 -4.90
CA ALA A 631 -4.52 26.14 -3.86
C ALA A 631 -3.29 27.02 -3.67
N THR A 632 -2.10 26.50 -3.95
CA THR A 632 -0.87 27.25 -3.83
C THR A 632 -0.60 28.02 -5.12
N ASN A 633 -0.53 29.36 -5.05
CA ASN A 633 -0.40 30.31 -6.18
C ASN A 633 0.85 30.14 -7.11
N ASP A 634 1.59 29.03 -6.98
CA ASP A 634 2.78 28.71 -7.78
C ASP A 634 2.52 27.62 -8.84
N CYS A 635 1.37 26.92 -8.80
CA CYS A 635 1.00 26.01 -9.88
C CYS A 635 0.52 26.81 -11.10
N PRO A 636 1.04 26.58 -12.31
CA PRO A 636 0.62 27.32 -13.50
C PRO A 636 -0.81 27.00 -13.95
N TRP A 637 -1.44 25.97 -13.36
CA TRP A 637 -2.80 25.54 -13.71
C TRP A 637 -3.76 25.90 -12.58
N ASN A 638 -4.74 26.73 -12.91
CA ASN A 638 -5.87 26.99 -12.02
C ASN A 638 -6.98 25.92 -12.20
N ALA A 639 -8.05 26.01 -11.42
CA ALA A 639 -9.18 25.07 -11.51
C ALA A 639 -9.82 25.02 -12.92
N SER A 640 -9.83 26.13 -13.65
CA SER A 640 -10.36 26.23 -15.00
C SER A 640 -9.43 25.61 -16.06
N ASP A 641 -8.11 25.75 -15.91
CA ASP A 641 -7.13 25.07 -16.76
C ASP A 641 -7.24 23.56 -16.58
N CYS A 642 -7.34 23.10 -15.33
CA CYS A 642 -7.61 21.71 -14.99
C CYS A 642 -8.94 21.21 -15.58
N LEU A 643 -10.00 22.05 -15.63
CA LEU A 643 -11.26 21.72 -16.31
C LEU A 643 -11.09 21.54 -17.81
N ASN A 644 -10.42 22.47 -18.48
CA ASN A 644 -10.22 22.39 -19.92
C ASN A 644 -9.38 21.16 -20.31
N LEU A 645 -8.37 20.81 -19.51
CA LEU A 645 -7.57 19.60 -19.71
C LEU A 645 -8.35 18.31 -19.37
N ALA A 646 -9.12 18.31 -18.29
CA ALA A 646 -9.99 17.20 -17.92
C ALA A 646 -11.01 16.87 -19.02
N MET A 647 -11.66 17.88 -19.59
CA MET A 647 -12.64 17.70 -20.66
C MET A 647 -12.02 17.15 -21.96
N ASN A 648 -10.72 17.39 -22.18
CA ASN A 648 -9.99 16.93 -23.37
C ASN A 648 -9.30 15.56 -23.21
N CYS A 649 -9.12 15.06 -21.98
CA CYS A 649 -8.38 13.81 -21.74
C CYS A 649 -9.22 12.52 -21.85
N GLY A 650 -10.56 12.60 -21.84
CA GLY A 650 -11.43 11.40 -21.79
C GLY A 650 -11.40 10.69 -20.43
N ASP A 651 -12.50 9.99 -20.09
CA ASP A 651 -12.81 9.28 -18.83
C ASP A 651 -12.09 9.80 -17.56
N LEU A 652 -12.67 10.83 -16.95
CA LEU A 652 -12.21 11.36 -15.67
C LEU A 652 -12.73 10.53 -14.49
N HIS A 653 -11.97 10.49 -13.39
CA HIS A 653 -12.48 9.99 -12.13
C HIS A 653 -13.63 10.88 -11.62
N ARG A 654 -14.77 10.28 -11.24
CA ARG A 654 -16.00 11.00 -10.83
C ARG A 654 -15.77 12.05 -9.74
N ASN A 655 -14.88 11.78 -8.79
CA ASN A 655 -14.55 12.70 -7.69
C ASN A 655 -13.86 13.98 -8.18
N ILE A 656 -12.96 13.87 -9.15
CA ILE A 656 -12.32 15.03 -9.80
C ILE A 656 -13.34 15.75 -10.67
N GLU A 657 -14.17 15.02 -11.43
CA GLU A 657 -15.18 15.63 -12.29
C GLU A 657 -16.16 16.50 -11.50
N GLN A 658 -16.67 16.00 -10.38
CA GLN A 658 -17.56 16.74 -9.49
C GLN A 658 -16.88 18.00 -8.92
N TRP A 659 -15.64 17.87 -8.45
CA TRP A 659 -14.88 19.00 -7.93
C TRP A 659 -14.65 20.06 -9.02
N VAL A 660 -14.15 19.66 -10.18
CA VAL A 660 -13.83 20.57 -11.27
C VAL A 660 -15.09 21.24 -11.84
N ARG A 661 -16.22 20.53 -11.99
CA ARG A 661 -17.50 21.13 -12.43
C ARG A 661 -18.01 22.19 -11.45
N ARG A 662 -17.80 21.97 -10.15
CA ARG A 662 -18.22 22.88 -9.09
C ARG A 662 -17.41 24.16 -9.04
N TYR A 663 -16.11 24.11 -9.37
CA TYR A 663 -15.20 25.25 -9.23
C TYR A 663 -14.64 25.81 -10.55
N GLY A 664 -14.92 25.19 -11.71
CA GLY A 664 -14.28 25.53 -13.00
C GLY A 664 -15.15 26.18 -14.08
N ALA A 665 -16.46 26.40 -13.87
CA ALA A 665 -17.33 26.94 -14.93
C ALA A 665 -17.19 28.48 -15.11
N PRO A 666 -17.00 29.01 -16.33
CA PRO A 666 -17.13 30.45 -16.58
C PRO A 666 -18.61 30.85 -16.47
N GLY A 667 -18.91 31.89 -15.68
CA GLY A 667 -20.26 32.41 -15.53
C GLY A 667 -20.84 32.98 -16.85
N PRO A 668 -22.17 33.16 -16.97
CA PRO A 668 -22.87 33.44 -18.24
C PRO A 668 -22.60 34.81 -18.87
N GLN A 669 -21.66 35.62 -18.37
CA GLN A 669 -21.46 37.01 -18.81
C GLN A 669 -19.99 37.41 -19.06
N GLY A 670 -19.06 36.47 -19.20
CA GLY A 670 -17.71 36.82 -19.65
C GLY A 670 -16.89 37.71 -18.70
N THR A 671 -17.33 37.89 -17.45
CA THR A 671 -16.53 38.46 -16.38
C THR A 671 -16.03 37.30 -15.52
N GLY A 672 -14.77 36.90 -15.75
CA GLY A 672 -14.10 35.92 -14.90
C GLY A 672 -14.08 36.38 -13.45
N VAL A 673 -14.27 35.43 -12.52
CA VAL A 673 -14.03 35.67 -11.10
C VAL A 673 -12.57 36.15 -10.94
N PRO A 674 -12.31 37.31 -10.33
CA PRO A 674 -10.94 37.81 -10.18
C PRO A 674 -10.07 36.79 -9.42
N LEU A 675 -8.82 36.61 -9.84
CA LEU A 675 -7.85 35.67 -9.25
C LEU A 675 -7.75 35.80 -7.71
N GLU A 676 -8.00 36.99 -7.17
CA GLU A 676 -7.94 37.29 -5.73
C GLU A 676 -9.09 36.64 -4.92
N ALA A 677 -10.22 36.30 -5.54
CA ALA A 677 -11.33 35.62 -4.89
C ALA A 677 -11.20 34.08 -4.92
N LEU A 678 -10.58 33.53 -5.97
CA LEU A 678 -10.28 32.10 -6.08
C LEU A 678 -9.10 31.69 -5.19
N GLY A 679 -8.06 32.52 -5.08
CA GLY A 679 -6.96 32.31 -4.15
C GLY A 679 -7.37 32.37 -2.67
N GLY A 680 -8.56 32.89 -2.35
CA GLY A 680 -9.13 32.82 -1.01
C GLY A 680 -9.98 31.57 -0.78
N ALA A 681 -10.87 31.24 -1.72
CA ALA A 681 -11.79 30.11 -1.61
C ALA A 681 -11.10 28.74 -1.79
N VAL A 682 -10.17 28.62 -2.74
CA VAL A 682 -9.38 27.38 -2.95
C VAL A 682 -8.35 27.20 -1.82
N TYR A 683 -7.83 28.29 -1.25
CA TYR A 683 -6.92 28.28 -0.11
C TYR A 683 -7.63 27.98 1.21
N LEU A 684 -8.87 28.45 1.38
CA LEU A 684 -9.75 28.05 2.47
C LEU A 684 -10.19 26.58 2.34
N ASP A 685 -10.53 26.09 1.14
CA ASP A 685 -10.88 24.67 0.91
C ASP A 685 -9.68 23.70 1.01
N ALA A 686 -8.45 24.16 0.76
CA ALA A 686 -7.23 23.36 0.87
C ALA A 686 -6.56 23.42 2.25
N MET A 687 -6.81 24.47 3.04
CA MET A 687 -6.43 24.54 4.46
C MET A 687 -7.53 24.03 5.42
N TRP A 688 -8.79 24.07 4.98
CA TRP A 688 -9.96 23.59 5.70
C TRP A 688 -10.81 22.81 4.72
N GLY A 689 -10.60 21.49 4.66
CA GLY A 689 -11.52 20.62 3.93
C GLY A 689 -12.92 20.78 4.49
N PHE A 690 -13.80 21.46 3.75
CA PHE A 690 -15.23 21.45 3.99
C PHE A 690 -16.02 21.21 2.70
N SER A 691 -17.14 20.54 2.91
CA SER A 691 -18.22 20.18 2.01
C SER A 691 -19.18 21.35 1.75
N GLU A 692 -19.78 21.38 0.55
CA GLU A 692 -20.83 22.32 0.06
C GLU A 692 -20.48 23.79 -0.22
#